data_AF-A0A2S4LCE7-F1
#
_entry.id   AF-A0A2S4LCE7-F1
#
_cell.length_a   1.000
_cell.length_b   1.000
_cell.length_c   1.000
_cell.angle_alpha   90.00
_cell.angle_beta   90.00
_cell.angle_gamma   90.00
#
_symmetry.space_group_name_H-M   'P 1'
#
loop_
_entity.id
_entity.type
_entity.pdbx_description
1 polymer ?
#
loop_
_entity_poly.entity_id
_entity_poly.type
_entity_poly.pdbx_seq_one_letter_code
_entity_poly.pdbx_strand_id
1 'polypeptide(L)'
;MTRQAPDWLDYEADHYALYPMLPLLPAGHPRWDICRFARGDSTANYRGYGARWAVMAGRLYLKGFGGYAEDGYGLGPPFRTEGARRAIGMIDVHEVDTPVLATWITCDLVCPSGEAAGTQWEDFIPESFILFRVVRGMVIAQMLAPNEQRSRDADFRGQTSLLDEHPCGEDASDPEVAPAPGGDLGRALIEPGEHAAKRRLATMLWRAGGADLDVLIPALASTDDPDVLRWIGYAFSRIGPVAACAIPGLIRVLASTSDVDVARAMAYALAGIGPAAASIFATTIPIIEARCDRKAEDQILHFVNQLEPAGQEMIEVLIPGMLASRYAGVQTRIAHVLGEAGLAAVLPLYTAFVAADDDRQRSVLARALGEIGPDAGLALTILLNGLQQARDDDVRAIIAEAVAKIGLSSSASLPVLRVAFRSTADSWALGRIADAAASPGSEAVYFLIEEFEAAGTQAKTAIARNLGELGPSAAQAVAPLAGAAMDSDDNDLIKTVTGTLIKIGAPADTLFTVRIAALQCDPYGYRTKDVLAEMQVAIASGLRLPDRDVRDLVTLLVAIGESPNGRSLVKMLGSIGKAAAEPLLIALDQVRDRATRLVLLHALGQIGSPAASALDDAVAALAAAETDCERLQIVDDLARMGRPDERHMATLAQVLVRSSFLPVWWRLGLVLARFGAPAVPVLVGILDRATDDGQRRAMENALLDIAVYDASAGTALLAAVRAAAGPRTRQAIQAALNRSLQG
;
A
#
# COMPACT_ATOMS: atom_id res chain seq x y z
N MET A 1 -12.83 6.05 15.69
CA MET A 1 -13.07 5.17 16.85
C MET A 1 -12.95 6.01 18.10
N THR A 2 -14.04 6.21 18.83
CA THR A 2 -14.11 7.10 20.00
C THR A 2 -13.82 6.32 21.29
N ARG A 3 -12.65 6.59 21.89
CA ARG A 3 -12.16 6.34 23.26
C ARG A 3 -12.29 4.92 23.85
N GLN A 4 -11.14 4.35 24.23
CA GLN A 4 -10.99 3.06 24.91
C GLN A 4 -11.22 3.24 26.43
N ALA A 5 -11.98 2.37 27.08
CA ALA A 5 -12.17 2.37 28.54
C ALA A 5 -11.24 1.31 29.19
N PRO A 6 -10.53 1.61 30.30
CA PRO A 6 -9.67 0.65 30.97
C PRO A 6 -10.45 -0.50 31.63
N ASP A 7 -9.79 -1.64 31.82
CA ASP A 7 -10.27 -2.72 32.68
C ASP A 7 -10.18 -2.30 34.17
N TRP A 8 -10.88 -3.02 35.05
CA TRP A 8 -10.88 -2.80 36.49
C TRP A 8 -10.35 -4.03 37.21
N LEU A 9 -9.64 -3.85 38.31
CA LEU A 9 -9.14 -4.90 39.18
C LEU A 9 -9.63 -4.66 40.62
N ASP A 10 -10.41 -5.59 41.15
CA ASP A 10 -10.77 -5.62 42.57
C ASP A 10 -9.62 -6.30 43.35
N TYR A 11 -9.04 -5.60 44.31
CA TYR A 11 -8.02 -6.16 45.20
C TYR A 11 -8.23 -5.65 46.62
N GLU A 12 -8.31 -6.58 47.56
CA GLU A 12 -8.72 -6.31 48.94
C GLU A 12 -10.08 -5.59 49.02
N ALA A 13 -10.13 -4.41 49.64
CA ALA A 13 -11.34 -3.58 49.75
C ALA A 13 -11.44 -2.50 48.66
N ASP A 14 -10.44 -2.40 47.77
CA ASP A 14 -10.28 -1.30 46.83
C ASP A 14 -10.47 -1.73 45.36
N HIS A 15 -10.69 -0.75 44.50
CA HIS A 15 -10.87 -0.91 43.06
C HIS A 15 -9.82 -0.12 42.28
N TYR A 16 -9.09 -0.80 41.41
CA TYR A 16 -8.00 -0.22 40.63
C TYR A 16 -8.33 -0.24 39.14
N ALA A 17 -7.90 0.78 38.39
CA ALA A 17 -7.82 0.65 36.94
C ALA A 17 -6.71 -0.35 36.57
N LEU A 18 -6.89 -1.13 35.51
CA LEU A 18 -5.95 -2.18 35.09
C LEU A 18 -5.35 -1.87 33.71
N TYR A 19 -4.03 -1.90 33.63
CA TYR A 19 -3.27 -1.87 32.39
C TYR A 19 -2.18 -2.96 32.42
N PRO A 20 -2.05 -3.82 31.39
CA PRO A 20 -2.72 -3.83 30.08
C PRO A 20 -4.13 -4.44 30.07
N MET A 21 -4.87 -4.28 28.96
CA MET A 21 -6.10 -5.02 28.71
C MET A 21 -5.81 -6.51 28.57
N LEU A 22 -6.45 -7.33 29.41
CA LEU A 22 -6.23 -8.77 29.42
C LEU A 22 -7.22 -9.49 28.48
N PRO A 23 -6.82 -10.56 27.79
CA PRO A 23 -7.76 -11.31 26.95
C PRO A 23 -8.84 -12.00 27.79
N LEU A 24 -10.11 -11.91 27.36
CA LEU A 24 -11.23 -12.58 28.05
C LEU A 24 -11.19 -14.11 27.93
N LEU A 25 -10.63 -14.62 26.84
CA LEU A 25 -10.46 -16.05 26.58
C LEU A 25 -8.98 -16.35 26.31
N PRO A 26 -8.54 -17.61 26.51
CA PRO A 26 -7.25 -18.03 26.02
C PRO A 26 -7.15 -17.92 24.48
N ALA A 27 -5.94 -17.69 23.97
CA ALA A 27 -5.69 -17.67 22.53
C ALA A 27 -6.16 -18.97 21.86
N GLY A 28 -6.74 -18.86 20.67
CA GLY A 28 -7.23 -20.02 19.89
C GLY A 28 -8.55 -20.63 20.35
N HIS A 29 -9.16 -20.12 21.43
CA HIS A 29 -10.39 -20.68 21.97
C HIS A 29 -11.54 -20.64 20.94
N PRO A 30 -12.30 -21.74 20.71
CA PRO A 30 -13.36 -21.79 19.68
C PRO A 30 -14.49 -20.75 19.85
N ARG A 31 -14.63 -20.17 21.04
CA ARG A 31 -15.62 -19.13 21.37
C ARG A 31 -15.11 -17.69 21.18
N TRP A 32 -13.87 -17.51 20.73
CA TRP A 32 -13.27 -16.21 20.47
C TRP A 32 -14.11 -15.34 19.53
N ASP A 33 -14.81 -15.95 18.57
CA ASP A 33 -15.68 -15.24 17.62
C ASP A 33 -17.01 -14.76 18.20
N ILE A 34 -17.44 -15.30 19.34
CA ILE A 34 -18.59 -14.81 20.10
C ILE A 34 -18.24 -13.48 20.79
N CYS A 35 -16.94 -13.17 20.89
CA CYS A 35 -16.41 -11.89 21.35
C CYS A 35 -16.22 -10.87 20.19
N ARG A 36 -16.88 -11.02 19.03
CA ARG A 36 -16.83 -10.03 17.94
C ARG A 36 -17.96 -9.00 18.10
N PHE A 37 -17.71 -7.94 18.86
CA PHE A 37 -18.69 -6.84 19.02
C PHE A 37 -18.58 -5.76 17.93
N ALA A 38 -17.62 -5.88 17.00
CA ALA A 38 -17.43 -4.99 15.85
C ALA A 38 -16.94 -5.78 14.61
N ARG A 39 -17.06 -5.19 13.41
CA ARG A 39 -16.60 -5.80 12.15
C ARG A 39 -15.08 -5.83 12.07
N GLY A 40 -14.52 -7.00 11.79
CA GLY A 40 -13.15 -7.17 11.29
C GLY A 40 -12.19 -7.81 12.31
N ASP A 41 -12.24 -7.38 13.56
CA ASP A 41 -11.31 -7.82 14.60
C ASP A 41 -12.05 -8.41 15.81
N SER A 42 -11.54 -9.52 16.37
CA SER A 42 -12.04 -10.01 17.66
C SER A 42 -11.64 -9.04 18.76
N THR A 43 -12.62 -8.60 19.54
CA THR A 43 -12.37 -7.64 20.61
C THR A 43 -11.81 -8.33 21.84
N ALA A 44 -11.51 -9.63 21.83
CA ALA A 44 -10.92 -10.29 22.99
C ALA A 44 -9.67 -9.53 23.50
N ASN A 45 -8.93 -8.86 22.61
CA ASN A 45 -7.79 -8.00 22.92
C ASN A 45 -8.06 -6.48 22.82
N TYR A 46 -9.06 -6.04 22.04
CA TYR A 46 -9.37 -4.62 21.81
C TYR A 46 -10.86 -4.35 22.03
N ARG A 47 -11.25 -3.98 23.25
CA ARG A 47 -12.66 -3.79 23.65
C ARG A 47 -13.07 -2.31 23.61
N GLY A 48 -14.31 -2.06 23.20
CA GLY A 48 -14.97 -0.75 23.38
C GLY A 48 -15.54 -0.53 24.78
N TYR A 49 -15.25 -1.44 25.73
CA TYR A 49 -15.79 -1.48 27.09
C TYR A 49 -14.83 -2.25 28.03
N GLY A 50 -14.88 -1.97 29.34
CA GLY A 50 -13.98 -2.59 30.33
C GLY A 50 -14.47 -3.93 30.90
N ALA A 51 -13.54 -4.80 31.29
CA ALA A 51 -13.77 -5.98 32.12
C ALA A 51 -13.46 -5.68 33.59
N ARG A 52 -14.01 -6.52 34.47
CA ARG A 52 -13.75 -6.53 35.91
C ARG A 52 -12.99 -7.81 36.25
N TRP A 53 -11.81 -7.62 36.80
CA TRP A 53 -10.91 -8.65 37.29
C TRP A 53 -10.88 -8.60 38.81
N ALA A 54 -10.39 -9.65 39.45
CA ALA A 54 -10.09 -9.63 40.87
C ALA A 54 -8.89 -10.50 41.21
N VAL A 55 -8.05 -10.04 42.13
CA VAL A 55 -7.07 -10.89 42.80
C VAL A 55 -7.68 -11.39 44.11
N MET A 56 -7.95 -12.70 44.18
CA MET A 56 -8.51 -13.36 45.36
C MET A 56 -7.60 -14.51 45.74
N ALA A 57 -7.14 -14.54 47.01
CA ALA A 57 -6.23 -15.57 47.52
C ALA A 57 -5.00 -15.81 46.62
N GLY A 58 -4.34 -14.73 46.16
CA GLY A 58 -3.15 -14.80 45.31
C GLY A 58 -3.40 -15.26 43.87
N ARG A 59 -4.66 -15.30 43.40
CA ARG A 59 -5.02 -15.71 42.04
C ARG A 59 -5.88 -14.68 41.33
N LEU A 60 -5.67 -14.54 40.03
CA LEU A 60 -6.40 -13.62 39.16
C LEU A 60 -7.67 -14.27 38.59
N TYR A 61 -8.81 -13.58 38.72
CA TYR A 61 -10.11 -14.01 38.22
C TYR A 61 -10.73 -12.95 37.32
N LEU A 62 -11.42 -13.38 36.27
CA LEU A 62 -12.37 -12.56 35.53
C LEU A 62 -13.74 -12.63 36.23
N LYS A 63 -14.19 -11.51 36.82
CA LYS A 63 -15.49 -11.41 37.50
C LYS A 63 -16.63 -11.02 36.57
N GLY A 64 -16.33 -10.30 35.50
CA GLY A 64 -17.35 -9.83 34.57
C GLY A 64 -16.79 -9.00 33.44
N PHE A 65 -17.55 -8.87 32.38
CA PHE A 65 -17.35 -7.85 31.35
C PHE A 65 -18.73 -7.50 30.79
N GLY A 66 -18.87 -6.32 30.19
CA GLY A 66 -20.16 -5.87 29.67
C GLY A 66 -20.02 -5.08 28.38
N GLY A 67 -20.72 -5.52 27.34
CA GLY A 67 -20.80 -4.85 26.03
C GLY A 67 -22.12 -5.12 25.32
N TYR A 68 -22.28 -4.58 24.12
CA TYR A 68 -23.44 -4.84 23.25
C TYR A 68 -22.96 -5.40 21.90
N ALA A 69 -23.61 -6.45 21.39
CA ALA A 69 -23.50 -6.87 20.00
C ALA A 69 -24.70 -6.38 19.19
N GLU A 70 -24.47 -6.03 17.93
CA GLU A 70 -25.55 -5.79 16.97
C GLU A 70 -26.11 -7.13 16.49
N ASP A 71 -27.42 -7.32 16.58
CA ASP A 71 -28.07 -8.53 16.06
C ASP A 71 -27.96 -8.58 14.53
N GLY A 72 -27.06 -9.44 14.03
CA GLY A 72 -26.85 -9.63 12.59
C GLY A 72 -25.61 -10.46 12.29
N TYR A 73 -25.69 -11.78 12.45
CA TYR A 73 -24.80 -12.69 11.70
C TYR A 73 -25.21 -12.62 10.22
N GLY A 74 -24.77 -11.59 9.52
CA GLY A 74 -25.20 -11.28 8.14
C GLY A 74 -24.07 -10.70 7.31
N LEU A 75 -23.59 -11.51 6.37
CA LEU A 75 -22.90 -11.08 5.16
C LEU A 75 -23.81 -10.08 4.41
N GLY A 76 -23.60 -8.78 4.58
CA GLY A 76 -24.38 -7.73 3.90
C GLY A 76 -23.66 -6.37 3.90
N PRO A 77 -23.94 -5.44 2.98
CA PRO A 77 -23.16 -4.21 2.85
C PRO A 77 -23.33 -3.29 4.06
N PRO A 78 -22.35 -2.42 4.34
CA PRO A 78 -22.46 -1.44 5.42
C PRO A 78 -23.53 -0.41 5.03
N PHE A 79 -24.09 0.28 6.03
CA PHE A 79 -25.12 1.32 5.94
C PHE A 79 -26.57 0.85 6.17
N ARG A 80 -26.99 1.11 7.41
CA ARG A 80 -28.37 1.24 7.91
C ARG A 80 -29.16 -0.06 8.11
N THR A 81 -28.95 -0.66 9.26
CA THR A 81 -30.03 -1.35 9.99
C THR A 81 -29.92 -0.98 11.46
N GLU A 82 -30.97 -0.36 12.01
CA GLU A 82 -31.21 -0.23 13.46
C GLU A 82 -31.43 -1.64 14.03
N GLY A 83 -30.36 -2.43 14.13
CA GLY A 83 -30.40 -3.74 14.76
C GLY A 83 -30.55 -3.61 16.28
N ALA A 84 -31.34 -4.49 16.88
CA ALA A 84 -31.43 -4.58 18.34
C ALA A 84 -30.03 -4.87 18.92
N ARG A 85 -29.63 -4.09 19.90
CA ARG A 85 -28.36 -4.28 20.62
C ARG A 85 -28.57 -5.33 21.70
N ARG A 86 -27.97 -6.52 21.55
CA ARG A 86 -27.96 -7.56 22.58
C ARG A 86 -26.83 -7.32 23.57
N ALA A 87 -27.15 -7.26 24.86
CA ALA A 87 -26.12 -7.23 25.92
C ALA A 87 -25.36 -8.57 25.94
N ILE A 88 -24.03 -8.50 26.03
CA ILE A 88 -23.15 -9.67 26.13
C ILE A 88 -22.34 -9.58 27.43
N GLY A 89 -22.29 -10.68 28.18
CA GLY A 89 -21.51 -10.81 29.40
C GLY A 89 -20.97 -12.22 29.62
N MET A 90 -20.61 -12.53 30.87
CA MET A 90 -19.96 -13.79 31.26
C MET A 90 -20.67 -15.04 30.70
N ILE A 91 -22.00 -15.06 30.74
CA ILE A 91 -22.78 -16.21 30.26
C ILE A 91 -22.62 -16.45 28.75
N ASP A 92 -22.44 -15.41 27.96
CA ASP A 92 -22.37 -15.53 26.51
C ASP A 92 -20.98 -15.98 26.03
N VAL A 93 -19.92 -15.74 26.83
CA VAL A 93 -18.53 -16.06 26.48
C VAL A 93 -17.96 -17.24 27.27
N HIS A 94 -18.31 -17.35 28.55
CA HIS A 94 -17.90 -18.42 29.45
C HIS A 94 -19.05 -19.33 29.87
N GLU A 95 -20.31 -19.09 29.48
CA GLU A 95 -21.46 -19.95 29.85
C GLU A 95 -21.64 -20.15 31.38
N VAL A 96 -20.98 -19.31 32.17
CA VAL A 96 -21.09 -19.22 33.63
C VAL A 96 -21.29 -17.75 34.02
N ASP A 97 -21.92 -17.51 35.15
CA ASP A 97 -22.12 -16.18 35.76
C ASP A 97 -21.26 -15.98 37.02
N THR A 98 -20.36 -16.93 37.31
CA THR A 98 -19.44 -16.88 38.45
C THR A 98 -18.03 -16.46 38.02
N PRO A 99 -17.18 -15.96 38.94
CA PRO A 99 -15.80 -15.61 38.62
C PRO A 99 -15.00 -16.78 38.04
N VAL A 100 -14.31 -16.50 36.94
CA VAL A 100 -13.56 -17.45 36.12
C VAL A 100 -12.08 -17.28 36.43
N LEU A 101 -11.41 -18.33 36.91
CA LEU A 101 -9.97 -18.30 37.17
C LEU A 101 -9.20 -18.09 35.85
N ALA A 102 -8.34 -17.07 35.82
CA ALA A 102 -7.66 -16.59 34.61
C ALA A 102 -6.34 -17.33 34.34
N THR A 103 -6.39 -18.67 34.25
CA THR A 103 -5.17 -19.51 34.14
C THR A 103 -4.36 -19.27 32.86
N TRP A 104 -4.96 -18.62 31.85
CA TRP A 104 -4.30 -18.30 30.57
C TRP A 104 -3.52 -16.98 30.59
N ILE A 105 -3.55 -16.24 31.70
CA ILE A 105 -2.87 -14.96 31.83
C ILE A 105 -1.47 -15.19 32.43
N THR A 106 -0.44 -14.73 31.72
CA THR A 106 0.93 -14.61 32.22
C THR A 106 1.48 -13.26 31.77
N CYS A 107 1.60 -12.31 32.70
CA CYS A 107 2.08 -10.96 32.45
C CYS A 107 2.31 -10.20 33.77
N ASP A 108 3.01 -9.07 33.67
CA ASP A 108 3.06 -8.08 34.75
C ASP A 108 1.87 -7.11 34.61
N LEU A 109 1.17 -6.85 35.71
CA LEU A 109 0.01 -5.96 35.80
C LEU A 109 0.40 -4.67 36.53
N VAL A 110 -0.08 -3.53 36.01
CA VAL A 110 0.15 -2.21 36.60
C VAL A 110 -1.20 -1.58 36.97
N CYS A 111 -1.34 -1.18 38.23
CA CYS A 111 -2.58 -0.67 38.79
C CYS A 111 -2.34 0.68 39.51
N PRO A 112 -2.73 1.83 38.95
CA PRO A 112 -2.58 3.13 39.63
C PRO A 112 -3.46 3.25 40.88
N SER A 113 -2.92 3.81 41.96
CA SER A 113 -3.64 4.07 43.21
C SER A 113 -4.34 5.43 43.21
N GLY A 114 -5.55 5.47 43.79
CA GLY A 114 -6.32 6.70 44.02
C GLY A 114 -7.77 6.61 43.51
N GLU A 115 -8.70 7.15 44.29
CA GLU A 115 -10.09 7.38 43.88
C GLU A 115 -10.30 8.87 43.60
N ALA A 116 -10.70 9.21 42.38
CA ALA A 116 -11.50 10.41 42.14
C ALA A 116 -12.85 9.96 41.58
N ALA A 117 -13.90 10.17 42.38
CA ALA A 117 -15.25 9.71 42.08
C ALA A 117 -15.70 10.29 40.72
N GLY A 118 -15.88 9.41 39.73
CA GLY A 118 -16.37 9.79 38.40
C GLY A 118 -15.31 10.26 37.39
N THR A 119 -14.01 10.12 37.67
CA THR A 119 -12.92 10.49 36.73
C THR A 119 -12.18 9.26 36.19
N GLN A 120 -11.69 9.31 34.94
CA GLN A 120 -10.80 8.28 34.41
C GLN A 120 -9.36 8.55 34.87
N TRP A 121 -8.47 7.54 34.87
CA TRP A 121 -7.07 7.75 35.32
C TRP A 121 -6.31 8.77 34.48
N GLU A 122 -6.70 8.97 33.22
CA GLU A 122 -6.19 10.06 32.36
C GLU A 122 -6.44 11.45 32.96
N ASP A 123 -7.41 11.58 33.87
CA ASP A 123 -7.83 12.82 34.50
C ASP A 123 -7.18 13.08 35.87
N PHE A 124 -6.41 12.12 36.43
CA PHE A 124 -5.68 12.29 37.69
C PHE A 124 -4.24 11.78 37.62
N ILE A 125 -3.40 12.17 38.59
CA ILE A 125 -2.04 11.66 38.74
C ILE A 125 -2.05 10.75 39.98
N PRO A 126 -1.81 9.44 39.83
CA PRO A 126 -1.85 8.51 40.97
C PRO A 126 -0.72 8.79 41.96
N GLU A 127 -0.93 8.55 43.25
CA GLU A 127 0.12 8.75 44.26
C GLU A 127 1.11 7.58 44.30
N SER A 128 0.66 6.39 43.89
CA SER A 128 1.45 5.16 43.81
C SER A 128 0.87 4.20 42.76
N PHE A 129 1.56 3.11 42.48
CA PHE A 129 1.13 2.02 41.61
C PHE A 129 1.28 0.70 42.34
N ILE A 130 0.28 -0.17 42.27
CA ILE A 130 0.37 -1.57 42.67
C ILE A 130 0.79 -2.38 41.45
N LEU A 131 1.85 -3.16 41.61
CA LEU A 131 2.38 -4.03 40.56
C LEU A 131 2.16 -5.49 40.96
N PHE A 132 1.74 -6.32 40.01
CA PHE A 132 1.63 -7.77 40.19
C PHE A 132 2.40 -8.49 39.10
N ARG A 133 3.12 -9.56 39.45
CA ARG A 133 3.56 -10.57 38.47
C ARG A 133 2.62 -11.74 38.47
N VAL A 134 1.97 -11.99 37.34
CA VAL A 134 1.05 -13.11 37.17
C VAL A 134 1.67 -14.17 36.27
N VAL A 135 1.70 -15.42 36.74
CA VAL A 135 2.11 -16.59 35.94
C VAL A 135 1.00 -17.62 36.00
N ARG A 136 0.39 -17.92 34.85
CA ARG A 136 -0.77 -18.83 34.71
C ARG A 136 -1.91 -18.50 35.70
N GLY A 137 -2.21 -17.22 35.84
CA GLY A 137 -3.24 -16.72 36.76
C GLY A 137 -2.83 -16.67 38.24
N MET A 138 -1.61 -17.08 38.61
CA MET A 138 -1.08 -17.01 39.96
C MET A 138 -0.25 -15.73 40.15
N VAL A 139 -0.51 -14.97 41.21
CA VAL A 139 0.30 -13.81 41.60
C VAL A 139 1.54 -14.31 42.33
N ILE A 140 2.70 -14.21 41.69
CA ILE A 140 3.98 -14.70 42.24
C ILE A 140 4.85 -13.59 42.83
N ALA A 141 4.58 -12.33 42.48
CA ALA A 141 5.22 -11.16 43.07
C ALA A 141 4.24 -9.99 43.15
N GLN A 142 4.41 -9.15 44.15
CA GLN A 142 3.57 -7.98 44.39
C GLN A 142 4.39 -6.86 45.04
N MET A 143 4.15 -5.61 44.63
CA MET A 143 4.72 -4.45 45.33
C MET A 143 3.87 -3.18 45.16
N LEU A 144 4.02 -2.25 46.10
CA LEU A 144 3.50 -0.89 46.02
C LEU A 144 4.65 0.08 45.68
N ALA A 145 4.61 0.70 44.52
CA ALA A 145 5.62 1.64 44.04
C ALA A 145 5.12 3.09 44.15
N PRO A 146 5.78 4.00 44.89
CA PRO A 146 5.39 5.40 44.96
C PRO A 146 5.59 6.11 43.60
N ASN A 147 4.66 6.99 43.22
CA ASN A 147 4.76 7.78 41.98
C ASN A 147 5.56 9.08 42.22
N GLU A 148 6.85 8.95 42.51
CA GLU A 148 7.73 10.09 42.84
C GLU A 148 7.82 11.12 41.71
N GLN A 149 7.72 10.66 40.46
CA GLN A 149 7.79 11.51 39.27
C GLN A 149 6.49 12.25 38.97
N ARG A 150 5.40 11.96 39.71
CA ARG A 150 4.04 12.49 39.46
C ARG A 150 3.63 12.35 38.00
N SER A 151 3.95 11.20 37.39
CA SER A 151 3.56 10.91 36.01
C SER A 151 2.18 10.27 35.97
N ARG A 152 1.38 10.59 34.96
CA ARG A 152 0.13 9.84 34.68
C ARG A 152 0.45 8.44 34.17
N ASP A 153 1.43 8.39 33.26
CA ASP A 153 1.99 7.18 32.68
C ASP A 153 3.42 7.00 33.17
N ALA A 154 3.63 6.17 34.18
CA ALA A 154 4.97 5.70 34.47
C ALA A 154 5.28 4.55 33.51
N ASP A 155 6.35 4.70 32.71
CA ASP A 155 6.79 3.68 31.76
C ASP A 155 7.43 2.51 32.50
N PHE A 156 6.59 1.59 32.99
CA PHE A 156 7.01 0.40 33.71
C PHE A 156 7.47 -0.74 32.78
N ARG A 157 7.55 -0.53 31.45
CA ARG A 157 7.93 -1.56 30.47
C ARG A 157 9.34 -2.14 30.70
N GLY A 158 10.19 -1.48 31.50
CA GLY A 158 11.58 -1.88 31.76
C GLY A 158 11.89 -2.40 33.18
N GLN A 159 10.91 -2.56 34.08
CA GLN A 159 11.16 -2.87 35.50
C GLN A 159 10.73 -4.27 35.95
N THR A 160 10.93 -5.29 35.10
CA THR A 160 10.85 -6.71 35.48
C THR A 160 11.67 -6.98 36.76
N SER A 161 12.77 -6.25 36.94
CA SER A 161 13.71 -6.33 38.07
C SER A 161 13.16 -5.87 39.42
N LEU A 162 12.18 -4.96 39.47
CA LEU A 162 11.63 -4.52 40.77
C LEU A 162 10.75 -5.60 41.41
N LEU A 163 9.97 -6.31 40.60
CA LEU A 163 9.17 -7.45 41.06
C LEU A 163 10.03 -8.68 41.39
N ASP A 164 11.22 -8.80 40.80
CA ASP A 164 12.18 -9.87 41.13
C ASP A 164 12.68 -9.78 42.59
N GLU A 165 12.73 -8.57 43.16
CA GLU A 165 13.17 -8.31 44.54
C GLU A 165 12.04 -8.47 45.58
N HIS A 166 10.79 -8.61 45.13
CA HIS A 166 9.59 -8.69 45.98
C HIS A 166 8.73 -9.93 45.67
N PRO A 167 9.28 -11.16 45.77
CA PRO A 167 8.48 -12.37 45.65
C PRO A 167 7.46 -12.44 46.80
N CYS A 168 6.26 -12.90 46.50
CA CYS A 168 5.33 -13.30 47.56
C CYS A 168 5.96 -14.50 48.29
N GLY A 169 6.01 -14.46 49.64
CA GLY A 169 6.69 -15.51 50.44
C GLY A 169 6.18 -16.92 50.13
N GLU A 170 7.07 -17.93 50.25
CA GLU A 170 6.80 -19.36 49.98
C GLU A 170 5.67 -19.97 50.85
N ASP A 171 5.11 -19.21 51.81
CA ASP A 171 3.98 -19.58 52.67
C ASP A 171 2.60 -19.36 52.02
N ALA A 172 2.52 -19.31 50.68
CA ALA A 172 1.25 -19.59 50.02
C ALA A 172 0.97 -21.10 50.10
N SER A 173 0.65 -21.59 51.31
CA SER A 173 -0.09 -22.85 51.46
C SER A 173 -1.22 -22.82 50.45
N ASP A 174 -1.28 -23.81 49.57
CA ASP A 174 -2.27 -23.95 48.50
C ASP A 174 -3.64 -23.51 49.06
N PRO A 175 -4.07 -22.26 48.80
CA PRO A 175 -5.13 -21.66 49.60
C PRO A 175 -6.37 -22.40 49.17
N GLU A 176 -6.95 -23.18 50.11
CA GLU A 176 -8.11 -24.06 49.95
C GLU A 176 -8.65 -23.93 48.53
N VAL A 177 -8.00 -24.64 47.58
CA VAL A 177 -8.51 -24.74 46.21
C VAL A 177 -9.97 -25.02 46.45
N ALA A 178 -10.90 -24.16 46.01
CA ALA A 178 -12.32 -24.51 46.12
C ALA A 178 -12.38 -25.94 45.57
N PRO A 179 -12.63 -26.96 46.42
CA PRO A 179 -11.97 -28.25 46.26
C PRO A 179 -12.13 -28.68 44.82
N ALA A 180 -11.04 -29.11 44.16
CA ALA A 180 -11.10 -29.77 42.86
C ALA A 180 -12.37 -30.61 42.89
N PRO A 181 -13.33 -30.35 42.00
CA PRO A 181 -14.73 -30.72 42.22
C PRO A 181 -14.70 -32.20 42.55
N GLY A 182 -14.85 -32.57 43.83
CA GLY A 182 -14.37 -33.85 44.33
C GLY A 182 -15.19 -35.01 43.78
N GLY A 183 -15.51 -36.02 44.58
CA GLY A 183 -16.43 -37.10 44.14
C GLY A 183 -17.79 -36.64 43.54
N ASP A 184 -18.13 -35.35 43.62
CA ASP A 184 -19.29 -34.70 42.99
C ASP A 184 -19.17 -34.53 41.45
N LEU A 185 -17.98 -34.37 40.86
CA LEU A 185 -17.85 -34.22 39.39
C LEU A 185 -18.31 -35.47 38.63
N GLY A 186 -17.90 -36.65 39.12
CA GLY A 186 -18.29 -37.92 38.51
C GLY A 186 -19.81 -38.13 38.53
N ARG A 187 -20.51 -37.69 39.60
CA ARG A 187 -21.97 -37.76 39.67
C ARG A 187 -22.63 -36.76 38.72
N ALA A 188 -22.11 -35.53 38.65
CA ALA A 188 -22.64 -34.49 37.77
C ALA A 188 -22.49 -34.82 36.27
N LEU A 189 -21.49 -35.64 35.90
CA LEU A 189 -21.28 -36.11 34.53
C LEU A 189 -22.24 -37.22 34.08
N ILE A 190 -22.83 -37.98 35.03
CA ILE A 190 -23.76 -39.08 34.73
C ILE A 190 -25.19 -38.57 34.53
N GLU A 191 -25.59 -37.52 35.26
CA GLU A 191 -26.93 -36.91 35.17
C GLU A 191 -26.82 -35.39 34.93
N PRO A 192 -26.49 -34.94 33.70
CA PRO A 192 -26.55 -33.53 33.35
C PRO A 192 -28.03 -33.11 33.30
N GLY A 193 -28.58 -32.69 34.45
CA GLY A 193 -29.99 -32.30 34.61
C GLY A 193 -30.40 -31.03 33.85
N GLU A 194 -31.38 -30.28 34.37
CA GLU A 194 -31.88 -29.03 33.76
C GLU A 194 -30.78 -27.96 33.55
N HIS A 195 -31.09 -26.84 32.87
CA HIS A 195 -30.14 -25.75 32.58
C HIS A 195 -29.32 -25.25 33.79
N ALA A 196 -29.86 -25.32 35.02
CA ALA A 196 -29.11 -24.98 36.22
C ALA A 196 -28.03 -26.03 36.57
N ALA A 197 -28.31 -27.32 36.35
CA ALA A 197 -27.35 -28.41 36.53
C ALA A 197 -26.24 -28.36 35.47
N LYS A 198 -26.58 -28.07 34.20
CA LYS A 198 -25.58 -27.84 33.14
C LYS A 198 -24.63 -26.67 33.45
N ARG A 199 -25.14 -25.56 34.00
CA ARG A 199 -24.31 -24.43 34.46
C ARG A 199 -23.38 -24.79 35.61
N ARG A 200 -23.87 -25.58 36.56
CA ARG A 200 -23.06 -26.10 37.66
C ARG A 200 -21.96 -27.02 37.13
N LEU A 201 -22.29 -27.94 36.21
CA LEU A 201 -21.33 -28.83 35.57
C LEU A 201 -20.27 -28.06 34.78
N ALA A 202 -20.65 -27.07 33.99
CA ALA A 202 -19.73 -26.17 33.29
C ALA A 202 -18.74 -25.49 34.25
N THR A 203 -19.25 -24.99 35.39
CA THR A 203 -18.41 -24.38 36.43
C THR A 203 -17.42 -25.38 37.04
N MET A 204 -17.86 -26.62 37.27
CA MET A 204 -17.02 -27.70 37.81
C MET A 204 -15.94 -28.13 36.80
N LEU A 205 -16.30 -28.32 35.53
CA LEU A 205 -15.35 -28.64 34.45
C LEU A 205 -14.37 -27.49 34.22
N TRP A 206 -14.82 -26.24 34.39
CA TRP A 206 -13.95 -25.07 34.42
C TRP A 206 -13.07 -24.97 35.68
N ARG A 207 -13.19 -25.86 36.65
CA ARG A 207 -12.26 -25.92 37.80
C ARG A 207 -11.44 -27.19 37.82
N ALA A 208 -11.72 -28.10 36.88
CA ALA A 208 -11.02 -29.36 36.80
C ALA A 208 -9.52 -29.16 36.56
N GLY A 209 -8.74 -29.99 37.24
CA GLY A 209 -7.29 -30.05 37.18
C GLY A 209 -6.79 -31.47 36.91
N GLY A 210 -5.48 -31.69 37.09
CA GLY A 210 -4.87 -33.01 36.85
C GLY A 210 -5.44 -34.14 37.72
N ALA A 211 -5.95 -33.83 38.91
CA ALA A 211 -6.57 -34.81 39.81
C ALA A 211 -7.90 -35.38 39.29
N ASP A 212 -8.54 -34.70 38.33
CA ASP A 212 -9.86 -35.08 37.81
C ASP A 212 -9.78 -35.96 36.55
N LEU A 213 -8.56 -36.28 36.07
CA LEU A 213 -8.36 -37.05 34.85
C LEU A 213 -9.01 -38.45 34.89
N ASP A 214 -8.98 -39.11 36.05
CA ASP A 214 -9.60 -40.42 36.26
C ASP A 214 -11.12 -40.41 36.07
N VAL A 215 -11.76 -39.23 36.18
CA VAL A 215 -13.19 -39.03 35.95
C VAL A 215 -13.45 -38.51 34.54
N LEU A 216 -12.63 -37.57 34.04
CA LEU A 216 -12.80 -36.94 32.73
C LEU A 216 -12.57 -37.89 31.56
N ILE A 217 -11.56 -38.77 31.66
CA ILE A 217 -11.19 -39.70 30.57
C ILE A 217 -12.31 -40.73 30.33
N PRO A 218 -12.87 -41.41 31.35
CA PRO A 218 -14.03 -42.27 31.16
C PRO A 218 -15.25 -41.51 30.64
N ALA A 219 -15.48 -40.28 31.13
CA ALA A 219 -16.62 -39.47 30.70
C ALA A 219 -16.61 -39.17 29.21
N LEU A 220 -15.42 -38.93 28.63
CA LEU A 220 -15.23 -38.76 27.18
C LEU A 220 -15.67 -39.98 26.35
N ALA A 221 -15.80 -41.16 26.98
CA ALA A 221 -16.27 -42.38 26.34
C ALA A 221 -17.73 -42.71 26.62
N SER A 222 -18.30 -42.19 27.69
CA SER A 222 -19.64 -42.56 28.17
C SER A 222 -20.72 -41.53 27.87
N THR A 223 -20.34 -40.28 27.53
CA THR A 223 -21.30 -39.21 27.23
C THR A 223 -21.40 -38.92 25.75
N ASP A 224 -22.63 -38.79 25.26
CA ASP A 224 -22.96 -38.31 23.91
C ASP A 224 -23.49 -36.86 23.92
N ASP A 225 -23.58 -36.21 25.10
CA ASP A 225 -24.06 -34.82 25.21
C ASP A 225 -23.00 -33.84 24.64
N PRO A 226 -23.29 -33.11 23.54
CA PRO A 226 -22.34 -32.19 22.92
C PRO A 226 -21.86 -31.07 23.85
N ASP A 227 -22.71 -30.58 24.75
CA ASP A 227 -22.34 -29.54 25.72
C ASP A 227 -21.26 -30.08 26.67
N VAL A 228 -21.50 -31.28 27.20
CA VAL A 228 -20.58 -31.93 28.15
C VAL A 228 -19.24 -32.23 27.46
N LEU A 229 -19.27 -32.76 26.24
CA LEU A 229 -18.05 -33.05 25.47
C LEU A 229 -17.23 -31.78 25.19
N ARG A 230 -17.88 -30.67 24.80
CA ARG A 230 -17.18 -29.38 24.61
C ARG A 230 -16.45 -28.95 25.88
N TRP A 231 -17.13 -29.00 27.03
CA TRP A 231 -16.55 -28.61 28.32
C TRP A 231 -15.41 -29.51 28.77
N ILE A 232 -15.53 -30.82 28.55
CA ILE A 232 -14.45 -31.78 28.80
C ILE A 232 -13.22 -31.42 27.93
N GLY A 233 -13.42 -31.10 26.65
CA GLY A 233 -12.34 -30.65 25.76
C GLY A 233 -11.63 -29.38 26.28
N TYR A 234 -12.40 -28.37 26.70
CA TYR A 234 -11.83 -27.14 27.29
C TYR A 234 -11.08 -27.41 28.60
N ALA A 235 -11.58 -28.32 29.44
CA ALA A 235 -10.89 -28.74 30.65
C ALA A 235 -9.53 -29.39 30.32
N PHE A 236 -9.49 -30.34 29.38
CA PHE A 236 -8.24 -30.98 28.96
C PHE A 236 -7.21 -29.99 28.41
N SER A 237 -7.65 -29.04 27.57
CA SER A 237 -6.77 -27.98 27.03
C SER A 237 -6.06 -27.21 28.14
N ARG A 238 -6.80 -26.85 29.20
CA ARG A 238 -6.25 -26.10 30.33
C ARG A 238 -5.41 -26.93 31.29
N ILE A 239 -5.75 -28.21 31.48
CA ILE A 239 -4.90 -29.15 32.24
C ILE A 239 -3.54 -29.25 31.55
N GLY A 240 -3.53 -29.20 30.22
CA GLY A 240 -2.33 -29.11 29.40
C GLY A 240 -1.58 -30.44 29.33
N PRO A 241 -0.23 -30.45 29.42
CA PRO A 241 0.58 -31.65 29.17
C PRO A 241 0.25 -32.86 30.04
N VAL A 242 -0.26 -32.65 31.27
CA VAL A 242 -0.65 -33.74 32.18
C VAL A 242 -1.79 -34.59 31.61
N ALA A 243 -2.61 -34.02 30.73
CA ALA A 243 -3.71 -34.70 30.06
C ALA A 243 -3.29 -35.55 28.84
N ALA A 244 -2.00 -35.80 28.61
CA ALA A 244 -1.53 -36.58 27.46
C ALA A 244 -2.17 -37.98 27.33
N CYS A 245 -2.54 -38.61 28.44
CA CYS A 245 -3.25 -39.89 28.45
C CYS A 245 -4.66 -39.83 27.83
N ALA A 246 -5.25 -38.64 27.68
CA ALA A 246 -6.56 -38.43 27.06
C ALA A 246 -6.50 -38.36 25.52
N ILE A 247 -5.31 -38.22 24.90
CA ILE A 247 -5.15 -38.03 23.45
C ILE A 247 -5.94 -39.07 22.61
N PRO A 248 -5.87 -40.39 22.89
CA PRO A 248 -6.59 -41.38 22.08
C PRO A 248 -8.10 -41.18 22.12
N GLY A 249 -8.63 -40.81 23.29
CA GLY A 249 -10.05 -40.52 23.46
C GLY A 249 -10.48 -39.24 22.73
N LEU A 250 -9.65 -38.19 22.80
CA LEU A 250 -9.90 -36.91 22.13
C LEU A 250 -9.94 -37.08 20.61
N ILE A 251 -8.99 -37.83 20.03
CA ILE A 251 -8.96 -38.14 18.60
C ILE A 251 -10.20 -38.93 18.19
N ARG A 252 -10.59 -39.93 19.00
CA ARG A 252 -11.78 -40.74 18.71
C ARG A 252 -13.04 -39.89 18.62
N VAL A 253 -13.26 -39.00 19.60
CA VAL A 253 -14.42 -38.09 19.60
C VAL A 253 -14.35 -37.10 18.43
N LEU A 254 -13.17 -36.51 18.19
CA LEU A 254 -12.95 -35.60 17.06
C LEU A 254 -13.27 -36.28 15.72
N ALA A 255 -12.89 -37.55 15.55
CA ALA A 255 -13.10 -38.29 14.32
C ALA A 255 -14.55 -38.74 14.11
N SER A 256 -15.32 -38.99 15.18
CA SER A 256 -16.68 -39.52 15.09
C SER A 256 -17.78 -38.45 15.16
N THR A 257 -17.52 -37.31 15.78
CA THR A 257 -18.55 -36.29 16.01
C THR A 257 -19.07 -35.66 14.71
N SER A 258 -20.37 -35.38 14.66
CA SER A 258 -21.00 -34.51 13.64
C SER A 258 -21.18 -33.07 14.15
N ASP A 259 -20.97 -32.83 15.45
CA ASP A 259 -21.07 -31.51 16.05
C ASP A 259 -19.76 -30.74 15.89
N VAL A 260 -19.84 -29.61 15.18
CA VAL A 260 -18.69 -28.75 14.85
C VAL A 260 -18.08 -28.14 16.11
N ASP A 261 -18.87 -27.83 17.14
CA ASP A 261 -18.37 -27.23 18.37
C ASP A 261 -17.62 -28.24 19.22
N VAL A 262 -18.12 -29.48 19.28
CA VAL A 262 -17.40 -30.60 19.89
C VAL A 262 -16.09 -30.83 19.16
N ALA A 263 -16.11 -30.88 17.82
CA ALA A 263 -14.89 -31.05 17.02
C ALA A 263 -13.85 -29.96 17.32
N ARG A 264 -14.28 -28.69 17.33
CA ARG A 264 -13.38 -27.56 17.66
C ARG A 264 -12.86 -27.65 19.09
N ALA A 265 -13.67 -28.08 20.05
CA ALA A 265 -13.23 -28.27 21.44
C ALA A 265 -12.19 -29.39 21.58
N MET A 266 -12.35 -30.52 20.86
CA MET A 266 -11.36 -31.60 20.85
C MET A 266 -10.05 -31.18 20.18
N ALA A 267 -10.12 -30.47 19.04
CA ALA A 267 -8.93 -29.92 18.38
C ALA A 267 -8.20 -28.93 19.29
N TYR A 268 -8.94 -28.05 19.96
CA TYR A 268 -8.41 -27.12 20.95
C TYR A 268 -7.78 -27.82 22.17
N ALA A 269 -8.36 -28.95 22.60
CA ALA A 269 -7.80 -29.79 23.66
C ALA A 269 -6.46 -30.41 23.24
N LEU A 270 -6.40 -31.00 22.05
CA LEU A 270 -5.18 -31.59 21.51
C LEU A 270 -4.04 -30.56 21.38
N ALA A 271 -4.37 -29.34 20.91
CA ALA A 271 -3.42 -28.24 20.88
C ALA A 271 -2.93 -27.84 22.29
N GLY A 272 -3.84 -27.69 23.26
CA GLY A 272 -3.50 -27.29 24.64
C GLY A 272 -2.66 -28.30 25.41
N ILE A 273 -2.72 -29.58 25.06
CA ILE A 273 -1.80 -30.61 25.59
C ILE A 273 -0.34 -30.32 25.18
N GLY A 274 -0.13 -29.60 24.08
CA GLY A 274 1.18 -29.10 23.65
C GLY A 274 2.08 -30.20 23.08
N PRO A 275 3.40 -30.18 23.35
CA PRO A 275 4.38 -31.07 22.72
C PRO A 275 4.11 -32.58 22.91
N ALA A 276 3.42 -32.97 23.98
CA ALA A 276 3.03 -34.36 24.19
C ALA A 276 2.04 -34.89 23.12
N ALA A 277 1.36 -33.99 22.40
CA ALA A 277 0.49 -34.30 21.27
C ALA A 277 1.18 -34.15 19.89
N ALA A 278 2.49 -33.88 19.85
CA ALA A 278 3.22 -33.63 18.59
C ALA A 278 3.17 -34.83 17.62
N SER A 279 3.28 -36.06 18.13
CA SER A 279 3.30 -37.28 17.30
C SER A 279 2.02 -37.54 16.50
N ILE A 280 0.90 -36.94 16.91
CA ILE A 280 -0.40 -37.06 16.23
C ILE A 280 -0.76 -35.82 15.39
N PHE A 281 0.12 -34.81 15.34
CA PHE A 281 -0.17 -33.53 14.69
C PHE A 281 -0.55 -33.72 13.21
N ALA A 282 0.32 -34.35 12.42
CA ALA A 282 0.11 -34.55 10.99
C ALA A 282 -1.13 -35.41 10.68
N THR A 283 -1.39 -36.45 11.46
CA THR A 283 -2.54 -37.35 11.25
C THR A 283 -3.87 -36.73 11.68
N THR A 284 -3.83 -35.73 12.58
CA THR A 284 -5.02 -35.04 13.07
C THR A 284 -5.47 -33.90 12.15
N ILE A 285 -4.57 -33.32 11.37
CA ILE A 285 -4.89 -32.22 10.44
C ILE A 285 -6.08 -32.57 9.52
N PRO A 286 -6.07 -33.68 8.74
CA PRO A 286 -7.20 -34.01 7.86
C PRO A 286 -8.52 -34.18 8.62
N ILE A 287 -8.47 -34.64 9.88
CA ILE A 287 -9.65 -34.80 10.73
C ILE A 287 -10.18 -33.42 11.15
N ILE A 288 -9.30 -32.50 11.56
CA ILE A 288 -9.68 -31.12 11.88
C ILE A 288 -10.28 -30.44 10.64
N GLU A 289 -9.66 -30.59 9.47
CA GLU A 289 -10.15 -30.04 8.19
C GLU A 289 -11.54 -30.55 7.82
N ALA A 290 -11.82 -31.83 8.09
CA ALA A 290 -13.12 -32.43 7.80
C ALA A 290 -14.21 -32.07 8.82
N ARG A 291 -13.85 -31.74 10.07
CA ARG A 291 -14.79 -31.67 11.19
C ARG A 291 -15.01 -30.25 11.75
N CYS A 292 -14.08 -29.33 11.55
CA CYS A 292 -14.11 -27.99 12.14
C CYS A 292 -14.60 -26.87 11.19
N ASP A 293 -15.20 -27.22 10.05
CA ASP A 293 -15.76 -26.28 9.05
C ASP A 293 -14.73 -25.18 8.63
N ARG A 294 -15.19 -23.97 8.31
CA ARG A 294 -14.37 -22.77 8.01
C ARG A 294 -13.38 -22.36 9.11
N LYS A 295 -13.36 -23.06 10.25
CA LYS A 295 -12.49 -22.80 11.41
C LYS A 295 -11.39 -23.83 11.60
N ALA A 296 -11.29 -24.80 10.70
CA ALA A 296 -10.20 -25.75 10.71
C ALA A 296 -8.82 -25.07 10.65
N GLU A 297 -8.65 -24.04 9.81
CA GLU A 297 -7.39 -23.29 9.69
C GLU A 297 -6.95 -22.68 11.02
N ASP A 298 -7.87 -21.96 11.72
CA ASP A 298 -7.61 -21.35 13.03
C ASP A 298 -7.19 -22.40 14.09
N GLN A 299 -7.82 -23.58 14.08
CA GLN A 299 -7.50 -24.65 15.02
C GLN A 299 -6.14 -25.29 14.74
N ILE A 300 -5.79 -25.50 13.47
CA ILE A 300 -4.48 -26.04 13.09
C ILE A 300 -3.38 -25.03 13.42
N LEU A 301 -3.58 -23.75 13.12
CA LEU A 301 -2.64 -22.68 13.48
C LEU A 301 -2.43 -22.58 14.99
N HIS A 302 -3.50 -22.72 15.79
CA HIS A 302 -3.36 -22.77 17.24
C HIS A 302 -2.49 -23.95 17.68
N PHE A 303 -2.70 -25.14 17.09
CA PHE A 303 -1.87 -26.31 17.39
C PHE A 303 -0.40 -26.06 17.01
N VAL A 304 -0.11 -25.51 15.83
CA VAL A 304 1.26 -25.13 15.43
C VAL A 304 1.91 -24.22 16.47
N ASN A 305 1.21 -23.18 16.92
CA ASN A 305 1.74 -22.23 17.91
C ASN A 305 1.99 -22.87 19.29
N GLN A 306 1.27 -23.95 19.64
CA GLN A 306 1.53 -24.70 20.89
C GLN A 306 2.72 -25.66 20.78
N LEU A 307 3.14 -26.02 19.57
CA LEU A 307 4.32 -26.84 19.32
C LEU A 307 5.60 -26.01 19.20
N GLU A 308 5.50 -24.77 18.70
CA GLU A 308 6.62 -23.85 18.47
C GLU A 308 7.64 -23.73 19.64
N PRO A 309 7.24 -23.62 20.92
CA PRO A 309 8.20 -23.50 22.03
C PRO A 309 9.07 -24.73 22.29
N ALA A 310 8.78 -25.88 21.68
CA ALA A 310 9.53 -27.13 21.88
C ALA A 310 10.81 -27.24 21.03
N GLY A 311 11.13 -26.23 20.21
CA GLY A 311 12.41 -26.12 19.53
C GLY A 311 12.64 -27.16 18.43
N GLN A 312 13.91 -27.54 18.22
CA GLN A 312 14.36 -28.35 17.07
C GLN A 312 13.70 -29.74 16.99
N GLU A 313 13.23 -30.29 18.12
CA GLU A 313 12.56 -31.59 18.15
C GLU A 313 11.27 -31.61 17.30
N MET A 314 10.69 -30.43 17.02
CA MET A 314 9.45 -30.31 16.26
C MET A 314 9.67 -30.31 14.74
N ILE A 315 10.90 -30.25 14.24
CA ILE A 315 11.18 -30.19 12.79
C ILE A 315 10.56 -31.40 12.06
N GLU A 316 10.82 -32.61 12.58
CA GLU A 316 10.31 -33.87 12.01
C GLU A 316 8.79 -34.03 12.12
N VAL A 317 8.15 -33.26 13.01
CA VAL A 317 6.69 -33.24 13.19
C VAL A 317 6.02 -32.22 12.27
N LEU A 318 6.63 -31.04 12.17
CA LEU A 318 6.11 -29.91 11.41
C LEU A 318 6.18 -30.16 9.91
N ILE A 319 7.19 -30.85 9.39
CA ILE A 319 7.32 -31.15 7.96
C ILE A 319 6.12 -31.99 7.45
N PRO A 320 5.80 -33.18 8.02
CA PRO A 320 4.62 -33.93 7.62
C PRO A 320 3.32 -33.17 7.88
N GLY A 321 3.23 -32.38 8.96
CA GLY A 321 2.05 -31.57 9.24
C GLY A 321 1.80 -30.48 8.20
N MET A 322 2.87 -29.84 7.73
CA MET A 322 2.82 -28.87 6.63
C MET A 322 2.30 -29.50 5.34
N LEU A 323 2.74 -30.72 5.02
CA LEU A 323 2.29 -31.47 3.84
C LEU A 323 0.86 -32.01 3.99
N ALA A 324 0.41 -32.27 5.22
CA ALA A 324 -0.94 -32.77 5.49
C ALA A 324 -2.02 -31.69 5.37
N SER A 325 -1.69 -30.40 5.52
CA SER A 325 -2.67 -29.32 5.44
C SER A 325 -2.87 -28.81 4.00
N ARG A 326 -4.11 -28.50 3.66
CA ARG A 326 -4.46 -27.82 2.40
C ARG A 326 -4.46 -26.29 2.49
N TYR A 327 -4.36 -25.73 3.69
CA TYR A 327 -4.46 -24.28 3.90
C TYR A 327 -3.10 -23.61 3.72
N ALA A 328 -3.02 -22.68 2.75
CA ALA A 328 -1.81 -21.93 2.46
C ALA A 328 -1.31 -21.10 3.66
N GLY A 329 -2.21 -20.64 4.54
CA GLY A 329 -1.86 -19.93 5.78
C GLY A 329 -1.13 -20.83 6.77
N VAL A 330 -1.62 -22.06 6.99
CA VAL A 330 -0.94 -23.09 7.81
C VAL A 330 0.42 -23.44 7.24
N GLN A 331 0.48 -23.72 5.93
CA GLN A 331 1.73 -24.06 5.25
C GLN A 331 2.77 -22.95 5.39
N THR A 332 2.35 -21.69 5.22
CA THR A 332 3.25 -20.53 5.36
C THR A 332 3.70 -20.32 6.80
N ARG A 333 2.81 -20.49 7.79
CA ARG A 333 3.19 -20.40 9.22
C ARG A 333 4.21 -21.47 9.58
N ILE A 334 3.99 -22.72 9.17
CA ILE A 334 4.93 -23.81 9.46
C ILE A 334 6.26 -23.59 8.73
N ALA A 335 6.24 -23.17 7.47
CA ALA A 335 7.45 -22.82 6.72
C ALA A 335 8.27 -21.73 7.43
N HIS A 336 7.61 -20.72 8.00
CA HIS A 336 8.27 -19.67 8.77
C HIS A 336 8.90 -20.21 10.05
N VAL A 337 8.18 -21.03 10.83
CA VAL A 337 8.71 -21.67 12.05
C VAL A 337 9.92 -22.57 11.71
N LEU A 338 9.87 -23.29 10.60
CA LEU A 338 11.00 -24.09 10.11
C LEU A 338 12.17 -23.20 9.63
N GLY A 339 11.88 -22.03 9.07
CA GLY A 339 12.86 -21.00 8.73
C GLY A 339 13.61 -20.48 9.97
N GLU A 340 12.89 -20.18 11.04
CA GLU A 340 13.47 -19.75 12.34
C GLU A 340 14.33 -20.83 12.99
N ALA A 341 14.05 -22.11 12.73
CA ALA A 341 14.91 -23.22 13.16
C ALA A 341 16.27 -23.26 12.41
N GLY A 342 16.39 -22.55 11.29
CA GLY A 342 17.64 -22.35 10.55
C GLY A 342 18.26 -23.64 10.01
N LEU A 343 19.59 -23.75 10.11
CA LEU A 343 20.38 -24.87 9.58
C LEU A 343 19.88 -26.26 10.01
N ALA A 344 19.29 -26.39 11.19
CA ALA A 344 18.77 -27.66 11.69
C ALA A 344 17.64 -28.24 10.83
N ALA A 345 16.86 -27.38 10.16
CA ALA A 345 15.75 -27.78 9.30
C ALA A 345 16.17 -28.12 7.86
N VAL A 346 17.37 -27.74 7.42
CA VAL A 346 17.82 -27.88 6.03
C VAL A 346 17.84 -29.34 5.57
N LEU A 347 18.46 -30.24 6.34
CA LEU A 347 18.56 -31.65 5.95
C LEU A 347 17.20 -32.37 5.97
N PRO A 348 16.36 -32.24 7.02
CA PRO A 348 15.01 -32.80 7.00
C PRO A 348 14.13 -32.25 5.86
N LEU A 349 14.23 -30.96 5.54
CA LEU A 349 13.50 -30.40 4.41
C LEU A 349 14.04 -30.89 3.06
N TYR A 350 15.36 -31.04 2.93
CA TYR A 350 15.98 -31.59 1.74
C TYR A 350 15.49 -33.03 1.48
N THR A 351 15.50 -33.89 2.51
CA THR A 351 15.05 -35.28 2.38
C THR A 351 13.57 -35.35 2.05
N ALA A 352 12.74 -34.54 2.69
CA ALA A 352 11.32 -34.45 2.39
C ALA A 352 11.06 -33.94 0.96
N PHE A 353 11.81 -32.96 0.47
CA PHE A 353 11.66 -32.43 -0.89
C PHE A 353 11.98 -33.51 -1.94
N VAL A 354 13.04 -34.29 -1.72
CA VAL A 354 13.42 -35.40 -2.60
C VAL A 354 12.36 -36.51 -2.58
N ALA A 355 11.74 -36.76 -1.42
CA ALA A 355 10.70 -37.76 -1.25
C ALA A 355 9.30 -37.32 -1.71
N ALA A 356 9.11 -36.04 -2.04
CA ALA A 356 7.81 -35.50 -2.40
C ALA A 356 7.26 -36.10 -3.71
N ASP A 357 6.01 -36.56 -3.64
CA ASP A 357 5.33 -37.28 -4.72
C ASP A 357 4.83 -36.35 -5.84
N ASP A 358 4.54 -35.09 -5.51
CA ASP A 358 3.99 -34.11 -6.44
C ASP A 358 4.61 -32.70 -6.33
N ASP A 359 4.34 -31.90 -7.35
CA ASP A 359 4.84 -30.53 -7.51
C ASP A 359 4.34 -29.57 -6.41
N ARG A 360 3.15 -29.81 -5.84
CA ARG A 360 2.61 -28.96 -4.76
C ARG A 360 3.31 -29.21 -3.44
N GLN A 361 3.59 -30.47 -3.11
CA GLN A 361 4.40 -30.80 -1.94
C GLN A 361 5.79 -30.18 -2.06
N ARG A 362 6.41 -30.28 -3.24
CA ARG A 362 7.71 -29.65 -3.52
C ARG A 362 7.68 -28.14 -3.35
N SER A 363 6.66 -27.43 -3.84
CA SER A 363 6.60 -25.97 -3.68
C SER A 363 6.48 -25.53 -2.22
N VAL A 364 5.70 -26.25 -1.42
CA VAL A 364 5.55 -25.97 0.02
C VAL A 364 6.87 -26.20 0.77
N LEU A 365 7.59 -27.28 0.46
CA LEU A 365 8.91 -27.56 1.02
C LEU A 365 9.97 -26.56 0.55
N ALA A 366 9.91 -26.14 -0.72
CA ALA A 366 10.76 -25.08 -1.25
C ALA A 366 10.55 -23.77 -0.49
N ARG A 367 9.30 -23.40 -0.17
CA ARG A 367 9.03 -22.21 0.64
C ARG A 367 9.74 -22.26 1.98
N ALA A 368 9.64 -23.39 2.70
CA ALA A 368 10.33 -23.57 3.98
C ALA A 368 11.87 -23.45 3.84
N LEU A 369 12.45 -24.06 2.80
CA LEU A 369 13.89 -23.90 2.49
C LEU A 369 14.25 -22.43 2.19
N GLY A 370 13.38 -21.70 1.50
CA GLY A 370 13.56 -20.28 1.21
C GLY A 370 13.48 -19.38 2.44
N GLU A 371 12.62 -19.70 3.41
CA GLU A 371 12.52 -18.97 4.69
C GLU A 371 13.77 -19.12 5.56
N ILE A 372 14.54 -20.20 5.39
CA ILE A 372 15.88 -20.35 6.00
C ILE A 372 16.89 -19.37 5.38
N GLY A 373 16.72 -19.04 4.09
CA GLY A 373 17.58 -18.10 3.36
C GLY A 373 18.92 -18.72 2.94
N PRO A 374 20.02 -17.95 2.88
CA PRO A 374 21.30 -18.39 2.31
C PRO A 374 21.90 -19.65 2.91
N ASP A 375 21.59 -19.94 4.18
CA ASP A 375 22.03 -21.14 4.89
C ASP A 375 21.49 -22.45 4.27
N ALA A 376 20.39 -22.39 3.51
CA ALA A 376 19.85 -23.52 2.76
C ALA A 376 20.52 -23.75 1.40
N GLY A 377 21.71 -23.18 1.15
CA GLY A 377 22.47 -23.31 -0.10
C GLY A 377 22.67 -24.75 -0.62
N LEU A 378 22.73 -25.74 0.28
CA LEU A 378 22.81 -27.17 -0.08
C LEU A 378 21.60 -27.63 -0.95
N ALA A 379 20.44 -26.99 -0.78
CA ALA A 379 19.22 -27.34 -1.50
C ALA A 379 19.12 -26.72 -2.90
N LEU A 380 20.03 -25.82 -3.31
CA LEU A 380 19.93 -25.12 -4.59
C LEU A 380 19.82 -26.08 -5.79
N THR A 381 20.60 -27.16 -5.80
CA THR A 381 20.58 -28.12 -6.92
C THR A 381 19.22 -28.82 -7.06
N ILE A 382 18.60 -29.24 -5.93
CA ILE A 382 17.30 -29.91 -5.98
C ILE A 382 16.16 -28.93 -6.29
N LEU A 383 16.26 -27.69 -5.83
CA LEU A 383 15.30 -26.63 -6.13
C LEU A 383 15.35 -26.23 -7.61
N LEU A 384 16.55 -26.09 -8.19
CA LEU A 384 16.72 -25.79 -9.61
C LEU A 384 16.17 -26.92 -10.50
N ASN A 385 16.39 -28.18 -10.13
CA ASN A 385 15.80 -29.31 -10.85
C ASN A 385 14.26 -29.33 -10.69
N GLY A 386 13.76 -29.10 -9.47
CA GLY A 386 12.33 -28.99 -9.20
C GLY A 386 11.65 -27.87 -10.01
N LEU A 387 12.32 -26.71 -10.15
CA LEU A 387 11.84 -25.59 -10.95
C LEU A 387 11.70 -25.95 -12.44
N GLN A 388 12.64 -26.72 -12.99
CA GLN A 388 12.57 -27.17 -14.40
C GLN A 388 11.46 -28.19 -14.64
N GLN A 389 11.18 -29.04 -13.64
CA GLN A 389 10.17 -30.10 -13.75
C GLN A 389 8.76 -29.63 -13.43
N ALA A 390 8.63 -28.52 -12.70
CA ALA A 390 7.36 -27.96 -12.28
C ALA A 390 6.46 -27.71 -13.48
N ARG A 391 5.21 -28.21 -13.41
CA ARG A 391 4.23 -28.07 -14.49
C ARG A 391 3.44 -26.76 -14.42
N ASP A 392 3.15 -26.32 -13.20
CA ASP A 392 2.31 -25.15 -12.89
C ASP A 392 3.17 -23.89 -12.68
N ASP A 393 2.69 -22.75 -13.16
CA ASP A 393 3.32 -21.44 -12.95
C ASP A 393 3.35 -21.05 -11.47
N ASP A 394 2.33 -21.42 -10.68
CA ASP A 394 2.30 -21.14 -9.24
C ASP A 394 3.41 -21.89 -8.50
N VAL A 395 3.62 -23.15 -8.86
CA VAL A 395 4.70 -23.99 -8.31
C VAL A 395 6.05 -23.41 -8.73
N ARG A 396 6.22 -23.06 -10.02
CA ARG A 396 7.46 -22.45 -10.53
C ARG A 396 7.80 -21.19 -9.75
N ALA A 397 6.83 -20.31 -9.53
CA ALA A 397 7.03 -19.07 -8.82
C ALA A 397 7.49 -19.26 -7.37
N ILE A 398 6.89 -20.21 -6.63
CA ILE A 398 7.28 -20.49 -5.24
C ILE A 398 8.69 -21.09 -5.18
N ILE A 399 9.02 -22.03 -6.06
CA ILE A 399 10.37 -22.61 -6.10
C ILE A 399 11.41 -21.55 -6.50
N ALA A 400 11.09 -20.70 -7.48
CA ALA A 400 11.96 -19.60 -7.89
C ALA A 400 12.15 -18.58 -6.75
N GLU A 401 11.10 -18.25 -5.99
CA GLU A 401 11.20 -17.40 -4.81
C GLU A 401 12.16 -17.99 -3.76
N ALA A 402 12.08 -19.30 -3.51
CA ALA A 402 13.00 -19.98 -2.62
C ALA A 402 14.46 -19.87 -3.12
N VAL A 403 14.68 -20.11 -4.42
CA VAL A 403 16.01 -19.95 -5.04
C VAL A 403 16.51 -18.51 -4.90
N ALA A 404 15.65 -17.50 -5.06
CA ALA A 404 16.00 -16.10 -4.92
C ALA A 404 16.39 -15.74 -3.47
N LYS A 405 15.64 -16.23 -2.47
CA LYS A 405 15.93 -16.01 -1.04
C LYS A 405 17.21 -16.70 -0.57
N ILE A 406 17.49 -17.90 -1.08
CA ILE A 406 18.74 -18.62 -0.81
C ILE A 406 19.92 -17.94 -1.53
N GLY A 407 19.67 -17.49 -2.76
CA GLY A 407 20.66 -16.83 -3.61
C GLY A 407 21.56 -17.84 -4.34
N LEU A 408 21.74 -17.62 -5.65
CA LEU A 408 22.65 -18.44 -6.44
C LEU A 408 24.10 -18.12 -6.07
N SER A 409 24.87 -19.16 -5.73
CA SER A 409 26.29 -18.99 -5.37
C SER A 409 27.22 -18.71 -6.56
N SER A 410 26.75 -18.93 -7.80
CA SER A 410 27.51 -18.61 -9.02
C SER A 410 26.60 -18.47 -10.25
N SER A 411 27.07 -17.76 -11.26
CA SER A 411 26.44 -17.65 -12.57
C SER A 411 26.33 -18.98 -13.35
N ALA A 412 27.01 -20.05 -12.94
CA ALA A 412 26.95 -21.37 -13.59
C ALA A 412 25.54 -22.00 -13.56
N SER A 413 24.69 -21.58 -12.63
CA SER A 413 23.31 -22.07 -12.49
C SER A 413 22.28 -21.31 -13.34
N LEU A 414 22.65 -20.18 -13.93
CA LEU A 414 21.74 -19.34 -14.73
C LEU A 414 21.13 -20.06 -15.95
N PRO A 415 21.87 -20.92 -16.69
CA PRO A 415 21.29 -21.66 -17.83
C PRO A 415 20.08 -22.53 -17.45
N VAL A 416 19.95 -22.96 -16.19
CA VAL A 416 18.78 -23.72 -15.72
C VAL A 416 17.53 -22.82 -15.72
N LEU A 417 17.66 -21.57 -15.29
CA LEU A 417 16.55 -20.61 -15.22
C LEU A 417 16.04 -20.17 -16.60
N ARG A 418 16.87 -20.23 -17.64
CA ARG A 418 16.48 -19.99 -19.04
C ARG A 418 15.32 -20.90 -19.48
N VAL A 419 15.35 -22.16 -19.06
CA VAL A 419 14.26 -23.10 -19.39
C VAL A 419 12.96 -22.64 -18.73
N ALA A 420 13.02 -22.22 -17.46
CA ALA A 420 11.87 -21.75 -16.71
C ALA A 420 11.27 -20.46 -17.29
N PHE A 421 12.12 -19.51 -17.74
CA PHE A 421 11.65 -18.31 -18.45
C PHE A 421 10.84 -18.64 -19.71
N ARG A 422 11.28 -19.65 -20.47
CA ARG A 422 10.67 -20.01 -21.75
C ARG A 422 9.44 -20.89 -21.62
N SER A 423 9.24 -21.54 -20.47
CA SER A 423 8.09 -22.41 -20.20
C SER A 423 6.97 -21.70 -19.43
N THR A 424 7.10 -20.41 -19.14
CA THR A 424 6.21 -19.65 -18.26
C THR A 424 5.65 -18.44 -18.99
N ALA A 425 4.35 -18.21 -18.87
CA ALA A 425 3.71 -16.99 -19.37
C ALA A 425 3.13 -16.13 -18.23
N ASP A 426 2.94 -16.70 -17.04
CA ASP A 426 2.45 -15.94 -15.89
C ASP A 426 3.43 -14.85 -15.44
N SER A 427 2.91 -13.64 -15.25
CA SER A 427 3.71 -12.46 -14.91
C SER A 427 4.31 -12.56 -13.50
N TRP A 428 3.65 -13.22 -12.56
CA TRP A 428 4.16 -13.35 -11.20
C TRP A 428 5.31 -14.35 -11.15
N ALA A 429 5.15 -15.51 -11.80
CA ALA A 429 6.19 -16.51 -11.94
C ALA A 429 7.42 -15.98 -12.69
N LEU A 430 7.23 -15.25 -13.81
CA LEU A 430 8.32 -14.60 -14.53
C LEU A 430 9.10 -13.61 -13.64
N GLY A 431 8.39 -12.86 -12.78
CA GLY A 431 9.00 -11.99 -11.79
C GLY A 431 9.92 -12.75 -10.83
N ARG A 432 9.40 -13.83 -10.22
CA ARG A 432 10.18 -14.65 -9.27
C ARG A 432 11.38 -15.35 -9.92
N ILE A 433 11.24 -15.81 -11.16
CA ILE A 433 12.36 -16.40 -11.93
C ILE A 433 13.44 -15.34 -12.21
N ALA A 434 13.03 -14.10 -12.54
CA ALA A 434 13.96 -12.99 -12.71
C ALA A 434 14.65 -12.59 -11.40
N ASP A 435 13.93 -12.58 -10.27
CA ASP A 435 14.51 -12.35 -8.95
C ASP A 435 15.59 -13.42 -8.63
N ALA A 436 15.29 -14.69 -8.91
CA ALA A 436 16.25 -15.79 -8.75
C ALA A 436 17.48 -15.62 -9.65
N ALA A 437 17.28 -15.24 -10.91
CA ALA A 437 18.36 -15.01 -11.86
C ALA A 437 19.22 -13.78 -11.51
N ALA A 438 18.66 -12.77 -10.85
CA ALA A 438 19.38 -11.57 -10.40
C ALA A 438 20.13 -11.78 -9.08
N SER A 439 19.87 -12.86 -8.34
CA SER A 439 20.50 -13.13 -7.04
C SER A 439 22.04 -13.21 -7.01
N PRO A 440 22.79 -13.63 -8.05
CA PRO A 440 24.25 -13.54 -8.05
C PRO A 440 24.75 -12.11 -8.38
N GLY A 441 23.86 -11.12 -8.47
CA GLY A 441 24.20 -9.72 -8.65
C GLY A 441 24.72 -9.38 -10.04
N SER A 442 25.84 -8.66 -10.12
CA SER A 442 26.40 -8.16 -11.39
C SER A 442 26.78 -9.27 -12.38
N GLU A 443 27.05 -10.49 -11.90
CA GLU A 443 27.33 -11.64 -12.78
C GLU A 443 26.12 -12.03 -13.64
N ALA A 444 24.90 -11.68 -13.24
CA ALA A 444 23.67 -11.99 -13.96
C ALA A 444 23.40 -11.06 -15.15
N VAL A 445 24.07 -9.90 -15.24
CA VAL A 445 23.68 -8.81 -16.16
C VAL A 445 23.63 -9.29 -17.61
N TYR A 446 24.67 -9.97 -18.10
CA TYR A 446 24.69 -10.47 -19.48
C TYR A 446 23.60 -11.50 -19.75
N PHE A 447 23.39 -12.43 -18.81
CA PHE A 447 22.34 -13.44 -18.93
C PHE A 447 20.95 -12.80 -18.98
N LEU A 448 20.67 -11.83 -18.11
CA LEU A 448 19.41 -11.11 -18.08
C LEU A 448 19.20 -10.26 -19.34
N ILE A 449 20.25 -9.67 -19.92
CA ILE A 449 20.16 -8.98 -21.22
C ILE A 449 19.80 -9.96 -22.33
N GLU A 450 20.46 -11.12 -22.42
CA GLU A 450 20.15 -12.16 -23.42
C GLU A 450 18.70 -12.64 -23.30
N GLU A 451 18.22 -12.91 -22.07
CA GLU A 451 16.83 -13.32 -21.87
C GLU A 451 15.84 -12.19 -22.14
N PHE A 452 16.19 -10.94 -21.83
CA PHE A 452 15.36 -9.77 -22.14
C PHE A 452 15.15 -9.61 -23.65
N GLU A 453 16.21 -9.75 -24.45
CA GLU A 453 16.14 -9.61 -25.90
C GLU A 453 15.30 -10.72 -26.55
N ALA A 454 15.38 -11.95 -26.02
CA ALA A 454 14.64 -13.11 -26.51
C ALA A 454 13.17 -13.18 -26.01
N ALA A 455 12.83 -12.42 -24.96
CA ALA A 455 11.56 -12.51 -24.25
C ALA A 455 10.38 -11.79 -24.95
N GLY A 456 9.17 -12.27 -24.66
CA GLY A 456 7.92 -11.53 -24.92
C GLY A 456 7.72 -10.38 -23.91
N THR A 457 6.74 -9.51 -24.17
CA THR A 457 6.51 -8.26 -23.41
C THR A 457 6.44 -8.45 -21.89
N GLN A 458 5.69 -9.44 -21.39
CA GLN A 458 5.55 -9.68 -19.94
C GLN A 458 6.88 -10.06 -19.28
N ALA A 459 7.64 -10.95 -19.92
CA ALA A 459 8.96 -11.36 -19.44
C ALA A 459 9.98 -10.21 -19.53
N LYS A 460 9.92 -9.39 -20.60
CA LYS A 460 10.71 -8.15 -20.70
C LYS A 460 10.45 -7.22 -19.52
N THR A 461 9.20 -7.01 -19.14
CA THR A 461 8.84 -6.17 -17.98
C THR A 461 9.40 -6.73 -16.67
N ALA A 462 9.32 -8.05 -16.45
CA ALA A 462 9.90 -8.70 -15.27
C ALA A 462 11.42 -8.56 -15.19
N ILE A 463 12.11 -8.80 -16.32
CA ILE A 463 13.57 -8.75 -16.40
C ILE A 463 14.08 -7.29 -16.30
N ALA A 464 13.41 -6.33 -16.95
CA ALA A 464 13.77 -4.91 -16.87
C ALA A 464 13.74 -4.39 -15.42
N ARG A 465 12.73 -4.80 -14.62
CA ARG A 465 12.65 -4.44 -13.20
C ARG A 465 13.88 -4.92 -12.43
N ASN A 466 14.26 -6.18 -12.63
CA ASN A 466 15.40 -6.80 -11.96
C ASN A 466 16.74 -6.17 -12.38
N LEU A 467 16.94 -5.88 -13.67
CA LEU A 467 18.08 -5.09 -14.15
C LEU A 467 18.16 -3.72 -13.46
N GLY A 468 17.01 -3.12 -13.11
CA GLY A 468 16.95 -1.86 -12.37
C GLY A 468 17.39 -1.99 -10.91
N GLU A 469 17.06 -3.09 -10.24
CA GLU A 469 17.50 -3.34 -8.85
C GLU A 469 19.01 -3.62 -8.75
N LEU A 470 19.63 -4.14 -9.82
CA LEU A 470 21.09 -4.23 -9.95
C LEU A 470 21.78 -2.85 -10.10
N GLY A 471 21.01 -1.79 -10.35
CA GLY A 471 21.48 -0.42 -10.40
C GLY A 471 22.59 -0.19 -11.44
N PRO A 472 23.58 0.69 -11.16
CA PRO A 472 24.60 1.07 -12.14
C PRO A 472 25.44 -0.08 -12.72
N SER A 473 25.54 -1.23 -12.05
CA SER A 473 26.24 -2.39 -12.63
C SER A 473 25.56 -2.95 -13.89
N ALA A 474 24.28 -2.67 -14.09
CA ALA A 474 23.51 -3.07 -15.26
C ALA A 474 23.54 -2.01 -16.39
N ALA A 475 24.47 -1.06 -16.38
CA ALA A 475 24.57 0.00 -17.40
C ALA A 475 24.67 -0.52 -18.84
N GLN A 476 25.15 -1.74 -19.05
CA GLN A 476 25.19 -2.37 -20.37
C GLN A 476 23.79 -2.67 -20.95
N ALA A 477 22.76 -2.72 -20.10
CA ALA A 477 21.38 -2.92 -20.52
C ALA A 477 20.72 -1.66 -21.11
N VAL A 478 21.36 -0.48 -21.04
CA VAL A 478 20.78 0.79 -21.49
C VAL A 478 20.28 0.71 -22.94
N ALA A 479 21.11 0.21 -23.87
CA ALA A 479 20.74 0.16 -25.28
C ALA A 479 19.62 -0.87 -25.57
N PRO A 480 19.70 -2.13 -25.11
CA PRO A 480 18.60 -3.09 -25.26
C PRO A 480 17.27 -2.60 -24.66
N LEU A 481 17.32 -2.01 -23.45
CA LEU A 481 16.14 -1.48 -22.76
C LEU A 481 15.52 -0.32 -23.54
N ALA A 482 16.33 0.66 -23.95
CA ALA A 482 15.85 1.81 -24.72
C ALA A 482 15.23 1.37 -26.06
N GLY A 483 15.88 0.44 -26.78
CA GLY A 483 15.32 -0.14 -28.00
C GLY A 483 13.96 -0.77 -27.78
N ALA A 484 13.83 -1.62 -26.75
CA ALA A 484 12.57 -2.28 -26.43
C ALA A 484 11.43 -1.31 -26.04
N ALA A 485 11.74 -0.20 -25.37
CA ALA A 485 10.73 0.82 -25.07
C ALA A 485 10.33 1.63 -26.31
N MET A 486 11.24 1.85 -27.26
CA MET A 486 10.94 2.56 -28.51
C MET A 486 10.15 1.72 -29.52
N ASP A 487 10.29 0.39 -29.46
CA ASP A 487 9.64 -0.55 -30.38
C ASP A 487 8.33 -1.15 -29.82
N SER A 488 7.87 -0.68 -28.66
CA SER A 488 6.69 -1.21 -27.97
C SER A 488 5.62 -0.14 -27.79
N ASP A 489 4.36 -0.56 -27.82
CA ASP A 489 3.19 0.24 -27.40
C ASP A 489 2.70 -0.16 -26.00
N ASP A 490 3.39 -1.10 -25.32
CA ASP A 490 3.00 -1.59 -24.00
C ASP A 490 3.41 -0.61 -22.90
N ASN A 491 2.40 0.05 -22.33
CA ASN A 491 2.59 1.09 -21.32
C ASN A 491 3.35 0.60 -20.08
N ASP A 492 3.11 -0.65 -19.64
CA ASP A 492 3.73 -1.20 -18.44
C ASP A 492 5.21 -1.49 -18.67
N LEU A 493 5.56 -2.03 -19.84
CA LEU A 493 6.95 -2.21 -20.26
C LEU A 493 7.68 -0.86 -20.34
N ILE A 494 7.11 0.12 -21.04
CA ILE A 494 7.75 1.43 -21.24
C ILE A 494 7.95 2.16 -19.91
N LYS A 495 6.95 2.15 -19.03
CA LYS A 495 7.06 2.73 -17.67
C LYS A 495 8.13 2.03 -16.85
N THR A 496 8.16 0.70 -16.89
CA THR A 496 9.15 -0.10 -16.16
C THR A 496 10.56 0.20 -16.68
N VAL A 497 10.76 0.15 -17.99
CA VAL A 497 12.04 0.50 -18.64
C VAL A 497 12.48 1.92 -18.29
N THR A 498 11.57 2.90 -18.33
CA THR A 498 11.89 4.28 -17.97
C THR A 498 12.41 4.37 -16.53
N GLY A 499 11.75 3.69 -15.59
CA GLY A 499 12.20 3.60 -14.20
C GLY A 499 13.55 2.89 -14.06
N THR A 500 13.74 1.79 -14.79
CA THR A 500 15.00 1.04 -14.83
C THR A 500 16.15 1.89 -15.36
N LEU A 501 15.97 2.61 -16.46
CA LEU A 501 16.98 3.48 -17.06
C LEU A 501 17.44 4.56 -16.07
N ILE A 502 16.53 5.09 -15.25
CA ILE A 502 16.88 6.03 -14.17
C ILE A 502 17.76 5.33 -13.12
N LYS A 503 17.37 4.14 -12.64
CA LYS A 503 18.12 3.40 -11.61
C LYS A 503 19.53 3.00 -12.06
N ILE A 504 19.69 2.60 -13.32
CA ILE A 504 21.00 2.18 -13.87
C ILE A 504 21.87 3.36 -14.32
N GLY A 505 21.36 4.60 -14.23
CA GLY A 505 22.12 5.81 -14.59
C GLY A 505 22.28 6.01 -16.10
N ALA A 506 21.21 5.76 -16.88
CA ALA A 506 21.23 5.96 -18.32
C ALA A 506 21.59 7.42 -18.70
N PRO A 507 22.31 7.63 -19.82
CA PRO A 507 22.59 8.96 -20.36
C PRO A 507 21.32 9.80 -20.54
N ALA A 508 21.45 11.11 -20.32
CA ALA A 508 20.32 12.03 -20.31
C ALA A 508 19.59 12.10 -21.66
N ASP A 509 20.31 11.97 -22.79
CA ASP A 509 19.74 11.92 -24.14
C ASP A 509 18.87 10.66 -24.34
N THR A 510 19.39 9.49 -23.98
CA THR A 510 18.67 8.20 -24.09
C THR A 510 17.43 8.19 -23.21
N LEU A 511 17.56 8.67 -21.97
CA LEU A 511 16.44 8.79 -21.04
C LEU A 511 15.38 9.77 -21.57
N PHE A 512 15.80 10.85 -22.24
CA PHE A 512 14.89 11.80 -22.85
C PHE A 512 14.06 11.15 -23.96
N THR A 513 14.70 10.43 -24.88
CA THR A 513 14.02 9.71 -25.98
C THR A 513 12.99 8.73 -25.44
N VAL A 514 13.35 7.92 -24.44
CA VAL A 514 12.41 6.93 -23.85
C VAL A 514 11.26 7.60 -23.10
N ARG A 515 11.50 8.75 -22.46
CA ARG A 515 10.42 9.54 -21.84
C ARG A 515 9.43 10.08 -22.85
N ILE A 516 9.86 10.43 -24.06
CA ILE A 516 8.94 10.82 -25.14
C ILE A 516 8.01 9.65 -25.48
N ALA A 517 8.55 8.44 -25.67
CA ALA A 517 7.75 7.24 -25.92
C ALA A 517 6.75 6.98 -24.77
N ALA A 518 7.20 7.08 -23.52
CA ALA A 518 6.33 6.94 -22.35
C ALA A 518 5.17 7.95 -22.33
N LEU A 519 5.44 9.20 -22.70
CA LEU A 519 4.44 10.26 -22.77
C LEU A 519 3.47 10.10 -23.95
N GLN A 520 3.91 9.49 -25.05
CA GLN A 520 3.03 9.16 -26.18
C GLN A 520 2.03 8.06 -25.82
N CYS A 521 2.42 7.08 -25.01
CA CYS A 521 1.53 6.01 -24.53
C CYS A 521 0.57 6.49 -23.42
N ASP A 522 1.03 7.34 -22.50
CA ASP A 522 0.21 7.84 -21.38
C ASP A 522 0.39 9.36 -21.16
N PRO A 523 -0.17 10.20 -22.05
CA PRO A 523 0.03 11.65 -22.02
C PRO A 523 -0.60 12.35 -20.81
N TYR A 524 -1.46 11.66 -20.07
CA TYR A 524 -2.18 12.20 -18.90
C TYR A 524 -1.89 11.43 -17.61
N GLY A 525 -0.83 10.62 -17.60
CA GLY A 525 -0.40 9.87 -16.43
C GLY A 525 -0.11 10.75 -15.22
N TYR A 526 -0.27 10.18 -14.02
CA TYR A 526 -0.13 10.90 -12.73
C TYR A 526 1.21 11.66 -12.60
N ARG A 527 2.30 11.12 -13.17
CA ARG A 527 3.65 11.71 -13.10
C ARG A 527 4.03 12.56 -14.30
N THR A 528 3.15 12.74 -15.29
CA THR A 528 3.50 13.43 -16.55
C THR A 528 4.02 14.85 -16.31
N LYS A 529 3.43 15.58 -15.37
CA LYS A 529 3.86 16.94 -15.04
C LYS A 529 5.30 16.99 -14.52
N ASP A 530 5.67 16.04 -13.66
CA ASP A 530 7.01 15.95 -13.08
C ASP A 530 8.02 15.56 -14.16
N VAL A 531 7.67 14.59 -15.01
CA VAL A 531 8.50 14.15 -16.14
C VAL A 531 8.76 15.32 -17.11
N LEU A 532 7.74 16.08 -17.47
CA LEU A 532 7.87 17.26 -18.35
C LEU A 532 8.75 18.35 -17.73
N ALA A 533 8.66 18.56 -16.41
CA ALA A 533 9.51 19.51 -15.70
C ALA A 533 10.98 19.09 -15.71
N GLU A 534 11.27 17.80 -15.46
CA GLU A 534 12.62 17.26 -15.54
C GLU A 534 13.20 17.35 -16.96
N MET A 535 12.40 17.01 -17.98
CA MET A 535 12.79 17.17 -19.39
C MET A 535 13.10 18.64 -19.71
N GLN A 536 12.31 19.59 -19.22
CA GLN A 536 12.56 21.02 -19.43
C GLN A 536 13.90 21.47 -18.79
N VAL A 537 14.26 20.93 -17.62
CA VAL A 537 15.56 21.20 -16.97
C VAL A 537 16.70 20.64 -17.82
N ALA A 538 16.55 19.46 -18.40
CA ALA A 538 17.58 18.88 -19.28
C ALA A 538 17.83 19.75 -20.51
N ILE A 539 16.78 20.24 -21.17
CA ILE A 539 16.90 21.19 -22.30
C ILE A 539 17.56 22.50 -21.87
N ALA A 540 17.14 23.07 -20.73
CA ALA A 540 17.72 24.30 -20.19
C ALA A 540 19.21 24.14 -19.82
N SER A 541 19.64 22.91 -19.50
CA SER A 541 21.05 22.58 -19.22
C SER A 541 21.90 22.38 -20.49
N GLY A 542 21.31 22.55 -21.68
CA GLY A 542 22.00 22.50 -22.96
C GLY A 542 21.94 21.16 -23.69
N LEU A 543 21.05 20.24 -23.28
CA LEU A 543 20.82 18.98 -23.99
C LEU A 543 20.35 19.24 -25.43
N ARG A 544 21.06 18.66 -26.40
CA ARG A 544 20.67 18.71 -27.82
C ARG A 544 19.93 17.43 -28.19
N LEU A 545 18.74 17.59 -28.76
CA LEU A 545 17.90 16.48 -29.18
C LEU A 545 18.16 16.10 -30.65
N PRO A 546 18.05 14.81 -31.01
CA PRO A 546 17.93 14.39 -32.41
C PRO A 546 16.66 14.95 -33.07
N ASP A 547 16.70 15.14 -34.39
CA ASP A 547 15.55 15.65 -35.17
C ASP A 547 14.31 14.74 -35.09
N ARG A 548 14.50 13.45 -34.82
CA ARG A 548 13.40 12.50 -34.55
C ARG A 548 12.64 12.91 -33.29
N ASP A 549 13.33 13.08 -32.18
CA ASP A 549 12.74 13.40 -30.87
C ASP A 549 12.00 14.73 -30.89
N VAL A 550 12.52 15.73 -31.62
CA VAL A 550 11.81 17.01 -31.82
C VAL A 550 10.49 16.81 -32.57
N ARG A 551 10.48 15.97 -33.61
CA ARG A 551 9.24 15.62 -34.32
C ARG A 551 8.27 14.85 -33.43
N ASP A 552 8.77 13.94 -32.61
CA ASP A 552 7.94 13.14 -31.69
C ASP A 552 7.30 14.01 -30.59
N LEU A 553 8.01 15.03 -30.09
CA LEU A 553 7.47 16.06 -29.19
C LEU A 553 6.38 16.90 -29.87
N VAL A 554 6.55 17.25 -31.15
CA VAL A 554 5.52 17.98 -31.91
C VAL A 554 4.29 17.10 -32.13
N THR A 555 4.47 15.83 -32.47
CA THR A 555 3.37 14.86 -32.57
C THR A 555 2.62 14.73 -31.24
N LEU A 556 3.35 14.66 -30.12
CA LEU A 556 2.76 14.64 -28.79
C LEU A 556 1.97 15.93 -28.50
N LEU A 557 2.52 17.09 -28.86
CA LEU A 557 1.82 18.38 -28.72
C LEU A 557 0.51 18.41 -29.51
N VAL A 558 0.52 17.92 -30.74
CA VAL A 558 -0.69 17.81 -31.58
C VAL A 558 -1.73 16.91 -30.92
N ALA A 559 -1.31 15.79 -30.33
CA ALA A 559 -2.21 14.86 -29.65
C ALA A 559 -2.83 15.44 -28.37
N ILE A 560 -2.08 16.22 -27.57
CA ILE A 560 -2.54 16.72 -26.27
C ILE A 560 -3.07 18.16 -26.27
N GLY A 561 -2.87 18.89 -27.37
CA GLY A 561 -3.45 20.21 -27.64
C GLY A 561 -3.29 21.23 -26.50
N GLU A 562 -4.39 21.87 -26.11
CA GLU A 562 -4.43 22.98 -25.13
C GLU A 562 -4.28 22.57 -23.66
N SER A 563 -4.09 21.27 -23.39
CA SER A 563 -3.95 20.75 -22.04
C SER A 563 -2.80 21.41 -21.26
N PRO A 564 -2.79 21.35 -19.90
CA PRO A 564 -1.66 21.82 -19.10
C PRO A 564 -0.31 21.20 -19.51
N ASN A 565 -0.34 19.94 -19.96
CA ASN A 565 0.83 19.23 -20.47
C ASN A 565 1.24 19.79 -21.85
N GLY A 566 0.27 20.09 -22.72
CA GLY A 566 0.49 20.78 -23.99
C GLY A 566 1.18 22.13 -23.83
N ARG A 567 0.73 22.95 -22.87
CA ARG A 567 1.39 24.23 -22.55
C ARG A 567 2.85 24.06 -22.09
N SER A 568 3.13 22.97 -21.36
CA SER A 568 4.49 22.64 -20.93
C SER A 568 5.37 22.26 -22.13
N LEU A 569 4.82 21.49 -23.09
CA LEU A 569 5.50 21.17 -24.34
C LEU A 569 5.74 22.40 -25.23
N VAL A 570 4.80 23.35 -25.30
CA VAL A 570 5.01 24.62 -26.03
C VAL A 570 6.26 25.34 -25.49
N LYS A 571 6.38 25.46 -24.15
CA LYS A 571 7.55 26.08 -23.52
C LYS A 571 8.84 25.32 -23.83
N MET A 572 8.78 23.99 -23.82
CA MET A 572 9.92 23.12 -24.12
C MET A 572 10.38 23.29 -25.58
N LEU A 573 9.45 23.25 -26.55
CA LEU A 573 9.73 23.46 -27.97
C LEU A 573 10.25 24.88 -28.25
N GLY A 574 9.73 25.89 -27.56
CA GLY A 574 10.29 27.24 -27.58
C GLY A 574 11.75 27.29 -27.09
N SER A 575 12.09 26.53 -26.05
CA SER A 575 13.46 26.41 -25.53
C SER A 575 14.40 25.65 -26.47
N ILE A 576 13.88 24.67 -27.22
CA ILE A 576 14.61 23.98 -28.31
C ILE A 576 14.91 24.96 -29.45
N GLY A 577 14.00 25.91 -29.72
CA GLY A 577 14.22 27.02 -30.65
C GLY A 577 14.17 26.58 -32.11
N LYS A 578 15.14 27.03 -32.93
CA LYS A 578 15.11 26.90 -34.40
C LYS A 578 14.87 25.47 -34.89
N ALA A 579 15.40 24.45 -34.22
CA ALA A 579 15.24 23.05 -34.63
C ALA A 579 13.78 22.58 -34.59
N ALA A 580 12.93 23.19 -33.75
CA ALA A 580 11.51 22.86 -33.66
C ALA A 580 10.63 23.60 -34.68
N ALA A 581 11.15 24.63 -35.37
CA ALA A 581 10.34 25.48 -36.24
C ALA A 581 9.76 24.71 -37.44
N GLU A 582 10.60 24.00 -38.19
CA GLU A 582 10.17 23.24 -39.38
C GLU A 582 9.17 22.12 -39.04
N PRO A 583 9.41 21.25 -38.03
CA PRO A 583 8.40 20.28 -37.60
C PRO A 583 7.05 20.90 -37.20
N LEU A 584 7.06 22.04 -36.50
CA LEU A 584 5.84 22.73 -36.10
C LEU A 584 5.08 23.33 -37.29
N LEU A 585 5.80 23.87 -38.29
CA LEU A 585 5.20 24.37 -39.53
C LEU A 585 4.53 23.23 -40.32
N ILE A 586 5.20 22.10 -40.46
CA ILE A 586 4.63 20.91 -41.10
C ILE A 586 3.36 20.44 -40.36
N ALA A 587 3.39 20.41 -39.03
CA ALA A 587 2.22 20.06 -38.24
C ALA A 587 1.08 21.07 -38.41
N LEU A 588 1.40 22.37 -38.48
CA LEU A 588 0.41 23.43 -38.70
C LEU A 588 -0.30 23.27 -40.04
N ASP A 589 0.39 22.86 -41.11
CA ASP A 589 -0.22 22.64 -42.43
C ASP A 589 -1.19 21.44 -42.44
N GLN A 590 -0.91 20.42 -41.63
CA GLN A 590 -1.68 19.18 -41.57
C GLN A 590 -2.91 19.29 -40.67
N VAL A 591 -2.79 20.00 -39.54
CA VAL A 591 -3.85 20.09 -38.53
C VAL A 591 -4.92 21.10 -38.96
N ARG A 592 -6.18 20.65 -38.94
CA ARG A 592 -7.37 21.47 -39.26
C ARG A 592 -8.12 21.96 -38.02
N ASP A 593 -7.95 21.28 -36.89
CA ASP A 593 -8.58 21.66 -35.63
C ASP A 593 -8.10 23.04 -35.16
N ARG A 594 -9.05 23.92 -34.85
CA ARG A 594 -8.76 25.31 -34.50
C ARG A 594 -7.94 25.42 -33.21
N ALA A 595 -8.32 24.69 -32.17
CA ALA A 595 -7.67 24.77 -30.86
C ALA A 595 -6.20 24.31 -30.95
N THR A 596 -5.98 23.17 -31.60
CA THR A 596 -4.63 22.62 -31.81
C THR A 596 -3.77 23.53 -32.70
N ARG A 597 -4.35 24.14 -33.74
CA ARG A 597 -3.64 25.15 -34.56
C ARG A 597 -3.19 26.35 -33.74
N LEU A 598 -4.02 26.84 -32.81
CA LEU A 598 -3.64 27.95 -31.92
C LEU A 598 -2.46 27.57 -31.02
N VAL A 599 -2.44 26.33 -30.51
CA VAL A 599 -1.31 25.83 -29.71
C VAL A 599 -0.02 25.74 -30.52
N LEU A 600 -0.09 25.26 -31.77
CA LEU A 600 1.05 25.20 -32.68
C LEU A 600 1.58 26.61 -33.02
N LEU A 601 0.68 27.56 -33.31
CA LEU A 601 1.03 28.97 -33.52
C LEU A 601 1.67 29.58 -32.26
N HIS A 602 1.17 29.23 -31.08
CA HIS A 602 1.78 29.67 -29.83
C HIS A 602 3.21 29.11 -29.67
N ALA A 603 3.44 27.84 -29.98
CA ALA A 603 4.78 27.25 -29.97
C ALA A 603 5.73 27.93 -30.95
N LEU A 604 5.28 28.20 -32.17
CA LEU A 604 6.02 28.97 -33.19
C LEU A 604 6.33 30.39 -32.71
N GLY A 605 5.37 31.03 -32.03
CA GLY A 605 5.56 32.32 -31.36
C GLY A 605 6.58 32.32 -30.23
N GLN A 606 6.73 31.21 -29.49
CA GLN A 606 7.80 31.06 -28.49
C GLN A 606 9.19 30.89 -29.13
N ILE A 607 9.27 30.30 -30.33
CA ILE A 607 10.51 30.18 -31.10
C ILE A 607 10.94 31.54 -31.69
N GLY A 608 9.97 32.33 -32.16
CA GLY A 608 10.20 33.68 -32.68
C GLY A 608 10.59 33.71 -34.16
N SER A 609 11.59 34.53 -34.53
CA SER A 609 11.91 34.83 -35.93
C SER A 609 12.19 33.64 -36.87
N PRO A 610 12.70 32.48 -36.42
CA PRO A 610 12.80 31.30 -37.28
C PRO A 610 11.46 30.79 -37.81
N ALA A 611 10.34 31.14 -37.18
CA ALA A 611 8.99 30.74 -37.55
C ALA A 611 8.24 31.77 -38.41
N ALA A 612 8.94 32.73 -39.04
CA ALA A 612 8.32 33.81 -39.81
C ALA A 612 7.44 33.34 -40.99
N SER A 613 7.59 32.11 -41.47
CA SER A 613 6.70 31.53 -42.50
C SER A 613 5.27 31.30 -42.02
N ALA A 614 5.02 31.26 -40.70
CA ALA A 614 3.68 31.12 -40.12
C ALA A 614 2.94 32.46 -39.94
N LEU A 615 3.49 33.58 -40.42
CA LEU A 615 2.86 34.90 -40.27
C LEU A 615 1.47 34.95 -40.93
N ASP A 616 1.32 34.41 -42.14
CA ASP A 616 0.04 34.38 -42.85
C ASP A 616 -1.01 33.57 -42.05
N ASP A 617 -0.64 32.40 -41.52
CA ASP A 617 -1.49 31.58 -40.66
C ASP A 617 -1.87 32.29 -39.34
N ALA A 618 -0.91 32.99 -38.73
CA ALA A 618 -1.14 33.74 -37.50
C ALA A 618 -2.12 34.91 -37.71
N VAL A 619 -2.00 35.64 -38.82
CA VAL A 619 -2.95 36.71 -39.17
C VAL A 619 -4.34 36.15 -39.48
N ALA A 620 -4.42 35.02 -40.19
CA ALA A 620 -5.68 34.35 -40.44
C ALA A 620 -6.35 33.86 -39.14
N ALA A 621 -5.58 33.26 -38.22
CA ALA A 621 -6.06 32.83 -36.90
C ALA A 621 -6.51 34.02 -36.06
N LEU A 622 -5.77 35.13 -36.07
CA LEU A 622 -6.12 36.36 -35.37
C LEU A 622 -7.45 36.96 -35.90
N ALA A 623 -7.70 36.88 -37.20
CA ALA A 623 -8.95 37.32 -37.82
C ALA A 623 -10.15 36.45 -37.44
N ALA A 624 -9.92 35.14 -37.31
CA ALA A 624 -10.92 34.13 -36.94
C ALA A 624 -11.14 34.02 -35.43
N ALA A 625 -10.25 34.57 -34.60
CA ALA A 625 -10.34 34.55 -33.15
C ALA A 625 -11.69 35.07 -32.66
N GLU A 626 -12.30 34.37 -31.70
CA GLU A 626 -13.63 34.69 -31.17
C GLU A 626 -13.51 35.57 -29.93
N THR A 627 -12.57 35.24 -29.05
CA THR A 627 -12.33 35.95 -27.80
C THR A 627 -11.15 36.91 -27.90
N ASP A 628 -11.19 37.98 -27.10
CA ASP A 628 -10.05 38.93 -27.03
C ASP A 628 -8.84 38.34 -26.31
N CYS A 629 -9.02 37.32 -25.47
CA CYS A 629 -7.93 36.56 -24.87
C CYS A 629 -7.11 35.82 -25.95
N GLU A 630 -7.78 35.13 -26.88
CA GLU A 630 -7.13 34.50 -28.04
C GLU A 630 -6.41 35.55 -28.90
N ARG A 631 -7.09 36.67 -29.21
CA ARG A 631 -6.49 37.75 -30.00
C ARG A 631 -5.22 38.28 -29.37
N LEU A 632 -5.21 38.50 -28.05
CA LEU A 632 -4.03 39.01 -27.36
C LEU A 632 -2.85 38.03 -27.47
N GLN A 633 -3.10 36.75 -27.26
CA GLN A 633 -2.07 35.72 -27.37
C GLN A 633 -1.48 35.66 -28.78
N ILE A 634 -2.33 35.63 -29.81
CA ILE A 634 -1.89 35.54 -31.21
C ILE A 634 -1.14 36.81 -31.63
N VAL A 635 -1.56 38.00 -31.15
CA VAL A 635 -0.83 39.27 -31.42
C VAL A 635 0.59 39.22 -30.85
N ASP A 636 0.76 38.65 -29.66
CA ASP A 636 2.08 38.51 -29.04
C ASP A 636 2.96 37.52 -29.80
N ASP A 637 2.37 36.40 -30.20
CA ASP A 637 3.07 35.36 -30.95
C ASP A 637 3.47 35.89 -32.34
N LEU A 638 2.57 36.60 -33.02
CA LEU A 638 2.82 37.30 -34.29
C LEU A 638 4.00 38.28 -34.16
N ALA A 639 4.00 39.12 -33.11
CA ALA A 639 5.05 40.09 -32.88
C ALA A 639 6.42 39.46 -32.62
N ARG A 640 6.46 38.27 -31.98
CA ARG A 640 7.68 37.47 -31.78
C ARG A 640 8.16 36.79 -33.05
N MET A 641 7.25 36.30 -33.90
CA MET A 641 7.58 35.65 -35.17
C MET A 641 8.16 36.60 -36.21
N GLY A 642 7.73 37.86 -36.25
CA GLY A 642 8.29 38.81 -37.20
C GLY A 642 7.39 40.00 -37.50
N ARG A 643 7.65 40.63 -38.65
CA ARG A 643 6.86 41.75 -39.16
C ARG A 643 5.95 41.23 -40.27
N PRO A 644 4.61 41.34 -40.14
CA PRO A 644 3.72 41.09 -41.26
C PRO A 644 3.98 42.09 -42.40
N ASP A 645 3.64 41.71 -43.63
CA ASP A 645 3.72 42.59 -44.80
C ASP A 645 2.42 43.40 -45.02
N GLU A 646 2.44 44.38 -45.93
CA GLU A 646 1.31 45.29 -46.16
C GLU A 646 -0.01 44.57 -46.53
N ARG A 647 0.04 43.34 -47.06
CA ARG A 647 -1.16 42.55 -47.40
C ARG A 647 -1.99 42.23 -46.15
N HIS A 648 -1.34 42.15 -44.99
CA HIS A 648 -1.98 41.86 -43.71
C HIS A 648 -2.62 43.08 -43.05
N MET A 649 -2.21 44.30 -43.42
CA MET A 649 -2.55 45.54 -42.72
C MET A 649 -4.06 45.76 -42.61
N ALA A 650 -4.81 45.51 -43.70
CA ALA A 650 -6.26 45.67 -43.72
C ALA A 650 -6.96 44.69 -42.76
N THR A 651 -6.52 43.43 -42.75
CA THR A 651 -7.07 42.39 -41.86
C THR A 651 -6.78 42.72 -40.39
N LEU A 652 -5.55 43.11 -40.07
CA LEU A 652 -5.15 43.49 -38.71
C LEU A 652 -5.94 44.72 -38.21
N ALA A 653 -6.16 45.71 -39.07
CA ALA A 653 -6.99 46.86 -38.75
C ALA A 653 -8.44 46.47 -38.44
N GLN A 654 -9.02 45.54 -39.20
CA GLN A 654 -10.37 45.02 -38.94
C GLN A 654 -10.45 44.29 -37.60
N VAL A 655 -9.44 43.49 -37.25
CA VAL A 655 -9.37 42.83 -35.93
C VAL A 655 -9.31 43.86 -34.81
N LEU A 656 -8.50 44.91 -34.96
CA LEU A 656 -8.38 45.97 -33.97
C LEU A 656 -9.72 46.67 -33.71
N VAL A 657 -10.48 46.96 -34.77
CA VAL A 657 -11.82 47.58 -34.68
C VAL A 657 -12.84 46.64 -34.04
N ARG A 658 -12.77 45.33 -34.33
CA ARG A 658 -13.69 44.32 -33.77
C ARG A 658 -13.43 44.00 -32.30
N SER A 659 -12.21 44.22 -31.81
CA SER A 659 -11.85 43.97 -30.42
C SER A 659 -12.47 45.02 -29.48
N SER A 660 -12.81 44.62 -28.26
CA SER A 660 -13.24 45.52 -27.19
C SER A 660 -12.27 45.57 -26.02
N PHE A 661 -11.08 44.94 -26.16
CA PHE A 661 -10.14 44.76 -25.07
C PHE A 661 -8.90 45.63 -25.21
N LEU A 662 -8.64 46.43 -24.19
CA LEU A 662 -7.56 47.42 -24.18
C LEU A 662 -6.19 46.82 -24.54
N PRO A 663 -5.70 45.72 -23.92
CA PRO A 663 -4.41 45.13 -24.29
C PRO A 663 -4.28 44.76 -25.78
N VAL A 664 -5.37 44.30 -26.42
CA VAL A 664 -5.35 43.97 -27.86
C VAL A 664 -5.14 45.25 -28.67
N TRP A 665 -5.88 46.32 -28.38
CA TRP A 665 -5.70 47.60 -29.08
C TRP A 665 -4.27 48.14 -28.95
N TRP A 666 -3.67 48.04 -27.76
CA TRP A 666 -2.29 48.49 -27.54
C TRP A 666 -1.29 47.68 -28.35
N ARG A 667 -1.30 46.35 -28.20
CA ARG A 667 -0.28 45.50 -28.85
C ARG A 667 -0.48 45.43 -30.36
N LEU A 668 -1.71 45.32 -30.83
CA LEU A 668 -2.02 45.30 -32.26
C LEU A 668 -1.81 46.68 -32.91
N GLY A 669 -2.08 47.77 -32.18
CA GLY A 669 -1.74 49.12 -32.61
C GLY A 669 -0.24 49.29 -32.85
N LEU A 670 0.61 48.75 -31.97
CA LEU A 670 2.06 48.73 -32.17
C LEU A 670 2.46 47.84 -33.36
N VAL A 671 1.83 46.68 -33.57
CA VAL A 671 2.08 45.87 -34.76
C VAL A 671 1.74 46.65 -36.04
N LEU A 672 0.61 47.36 -36.06
CA LEU A 672 0.23 48.23 -37.19
C LEU A 672 1.21 49.39 -37.39
N ALA A 673 1.73 49.97 -36.30
CA ALA A 673 2.73 51.03 -36.38
C ALA A 673 4.00 50.60 -37.13
N ARG A 674 4.36 49.31 -37.09
CA ARG A 674 5.55 48.78 -37.79
C ARG A 674 5.43 48.77 -39.31
N PHE A 675 4.24 49.01 -39.88
CA PHE A 675 4.10 49.25 -41.32
C PHE A 675 4.56 50.64 -41.75
N GLY A 676 4.78 51.58 -40.81
CA GLY A 676 5.28 52.92 -41.10
C GLY A 676 4.23 53.85 -41.74
N ALA A 677 4.66 54.71 -42.67
CA ALA A 677 3.81 55.68 -43.34
C ALA A 677 2.49 55.11 -43.91
N PRO A 678 2.44 53.91 -44.52
CA PRO A 678 1.20 53.26 -44.96
C PRO A 678 0.13 53.07 -43.87
N ALA A 679 0.51 52.89 -42.60
CA ALA A 679 -0.46 52.69 -41.51
C ALA A 679 -1.09 53.99 -40.98
N VAL A 680 -0.48 55.16 -41.24
CA VAL A 680 -0.98 56.46 -40.78
C VAL A 680 -2.46 56.71 -41.17
N PRO A 681 -2.88 56.59 -42.44
CA PRO A 681 -4.28 56.81 -42.80
C PRO A 681 -5.23 55.79 -42.15
N VAL A 682 -4.77 54.54 -41.95
CA VAL A 682 -5.57 53.48 -41.32
C VAL A 682 -5.80 53.78 -39.85
N LEU A 683 -4.75 54.08 -39.10
CA LEU A 683 -4.82 54.40 -37.66
C LEU A 683 -5.61 55.69 -37.39
N VAL A 684 -5.43 56.72 -38.22
CA VAL A 684 -6.21 57.97 -38.12
C VAL A 684 -7.69 57.70 -38.38
N GLY A 685 -8.01 56.89 -39.40
CA GLY A 685 -9.38 56.51 -39.69
C GLY A 685 -10.05 55.71 -38.57
N ILE A 686 -9.30 54.90 -37.82
CA ILE A 686 -9.80 54.21 -36.63
C ILE A 686 -9.98 55.21 -35.48
N LEU A 687 -8.99 56.07 -35.23
CA LEU A 687 -9.02 57.09 -34.17
C LEU A 687 -10.22 58.05 -34.31
N ASP A 688 -10.53 58.48 -35.53
CA ASP A 688 -11.67 59.37 -35.82
C ASP A 688 -13.03 58.72 -35.51
N ARG A 689 -13.13 57.38 -35.62
CA ARG A 689 -14.36 56.62 -35.37
C ARG A 689 -14.43 56.03 -33.96
N ALA A 690 -13.32 56.04 -33.22
CA ALA A 690 -13.23 55.44 -31.89
C ALA A 690 -14.11 56.19 -30.89
N THR A 691 -15.01 55.46 -30.23
CA THR A 691 -15.86 55.98 -29.14
C THR A 691 -15.24 55.74 -27.77
N ASP A 692 -14.44 54.68 -27.64
CA ASP A 692 -13.75 54.29 -26.41
C ASP A 692 -12.43 55.07 -26.20
N ASP A 693 -12.22 55.58 -24.99
CA ASP A 693 -11.03 56.37 -24.66
C ASP A 693 -9.74 55.54 -24.60
N GLY A 694 -9.83 54.26 -24.25
CA GLY A 694 -8.72 53.33 -24.28
C GLY A 694 -8.28 53.03 -25.71
N GLN A 695 -9.21 52.80 -26.63
CA GLN A 695 -8.92 52.61 -28.05
C GLN A 695 -8.27 53.86 -28.65
N ARG A 696 -8.79 55.06 -28.33
CA ARG A 696 -8.18 56.33 -28.76
C ARG A 696 -6.74 56.45 -28.30
N ARG A 697 -6.46 56.20 -27.01
CA ARG A 697 -5.11 56.26 -26.45
C ARG A 697 -4.16 55.26 -27.11
N ALA A 698 -4.63 54.06 -27.41
CA ALA A 698 -3.82 53.06 -28.11
C ALA A 698 -3.44 53.53 -29.54
N MET A 699 -4.38 54.15 -30.27
CA MET A 699 -4.12 54.69 -31.62
C MET A 699 -3.23 55.93 -31.58
N GLU A 700 -3.44 56.83 -30.60
CA GLU A 700 -2.56 57.96 -30.30
C GLU A 700 -1.12 57.47 -30.07
N ASN A 701 -0.94 56.41 -29.26
CA ASN A 701 0.36 55.81 -29.00
C ASN A 701 0.98 55.17 -30.25
N ALA A 702 0.19 54.43 -31.05
CA ALA A 702 0.68 53.83 -32.29
C ALA A 702 1.15 54.89 -33.32
N LEU A 703 0.46 56.04 -33.43
CA LEU A 703 0.89 57.15 -34.28
C LEU A 703 2.19 57.79 -33.78
N LEU A 704 2.36 57.95 -32.48
CA LEU A 704 3.61 58.40 -31.87
C LEU A 704 4.76 57.42 -32.15
N ASP A 705 4.47 56.11 -32.15
CA ASP A 705 5.43 55.06 -32.43
C ASP A 705 5.91 55.09 -33.89
N ILE A 706 4.97 55.24 -34.85
CA ILE A 706 5.29 55.45 -36.28
C ILE A 706 6.26 56.62 -36.45
N ALA A 707 5.98 57.74 -35.78
CA ALA A 707 6.80 58.95 -35.88
C ALA A 707 8.25 58.77 -35.38
N VAL A 708 8.51 57.78 -34.53
CA VAL A 708 9.85 57.44 -34.04
C VAL A 708 10.54 56.46 -34.98
N TYR A 709 9.81 55.49 -35.52
CA TYR A 709 10.41 54.38 -36.27
C TYR A 709 10.52 54.64 -37.78
N ASP A 710 9.73 55.55 -38.35
CA ASP A 710 9.72 55.82 -39.79
C ASP A 710 9.76 57.33 -40.09
N ALA A 711 10.95 57.82 -40.42
CA ALA A 711 11.17 59.23 -40.77
C ALA A 711 10.37 59.68 -42.02
N SER A 712 9.94 58.74 -42.88
CA SER A 712 9.12 59.05 -44.06
C SER A 712 7.65 59.33 -43.71
N ALA A 713 7.22 58.93 -42.51
CA ALA A 713 5.84 59.11 -42.04
C ALA A 713 5.45 60.58 -41.82
N GLY A 714 6.40 61.52 -41.70
CA GLY A 714 6.12 62.94 -41.53
C GLY A 714 5.24 63.52 -42.64
N THR A 715 5.41 63.06 -43.87
CA THR A 715 4.58 63.48 -45.02
C THR A 715 3.15 62.96 -44.91
N ALA A 716 2.98 61.69 -44.52
CA ALA A 716 1.67 61.07 -44.30
C ALA A 716 0.94 61.69 -43.10
N LEU A 717 1.66 61.98 -42.01
CA LEU A 717 1.14 62.66 -40.82
C LEU A 717 0.68 64.09 -41.17
N LEU A 718 1.49 64.85 -41.91
CA LEU A 718 1.13 66.21 -42.36
C LEU A 718 -0.13 66.21 -43.23
N ALA A 719 -0.25 65.24 -44.15
CA ALA A 719 -1.46 65.05 -44.95
C ALA A 719 -2.67 64.71 -44.07
N ALA A 720 -2.49 63.83 -43.08
CA ALA A 720 -3.55 63.41 -42.18
C ALA A 720 -4.06 64.52 -41.24
N VAL A 721 -3.18 65.41 -40.71
CA VAL A 721 -3.61 66.56 -39.87
C VAL A 721 -4.62 67.44 -40.63
N ARG A 722 -4.39 67.66 -41.94
CA ARG A 722 -5.25 68.49 -42.79
C ARG A 722 -6.62 67.88 -43.06
N ALA A 723 -6.72 66.55 -42.99
CA ALA A 723 -7.95 65.80 -43.28
C ALA A 723 -8.74 65.39 -42.02
N ALA A 724 -8.16 65.52 -40.82
CA ALA A 724 -8.74 65.02 -39.58
C ALA A 724 -10.04 65.74 -39.16
N ALA A 725 -11.07 64.95 -38.86
CA ALA A 725 -12.43 65.43 -38.61
C ALA A 725 -12.59 66.09 -37.22
N GLY A 726 -11.94 65.53 -36.18
CA GLY A 726 -12.10 65.96 -34.79
C GLY A 726 -10.89 66.71 -34.18
N PRO A 727 -11.12 67.58 -33.16
CA PRO A 727 -10.04 68.34 -32.51
C PRO A 727 -9.04 67.43 -31.77
N ARG A 728 -9.52 66.33 -31.16
CA ARG A 728 -8.66 65.36 -30.47
C ARG A 728 -7.78 64.56 -31.44
N THR A 729 -8.34 64.11 -32.57
CA THR A 729 -7.56 63.46 -33.64
C THR A 729 -6.48 64.39 -34.19
N ARG A 730 -6.82 65.66 -34.45
CA ARG A 730 -5.82 66.66 -34.88
C ARG A 730 -4.72 66.82 -33.85
N GLN A 731 -5.06 66.89 -32.56
CA GLN A 731 -4.08 67.00 -31.48
C GLN A 731 -3.15 65.77 -31.42
N ALA A 732 -3.69 64.57 -31.59
CA ALA A 732 -2.93 63.33 -31.62
C ALA A 732 -1.93 63.28 -32.79
N ILE A 733 -2.40 63.60 -34.01
CA ILE A 733 -1.55 63.62 -35.20
C ILE A 733 -0.51 64.74 -35.11
N GLN A 734 -0.87 65.91 -34.57
CA GLN A 734 0.07 67.01 -34.35
C GLN A 734 1.17 66.62 -33.33
N ALA A 735 0.81 65.88 -32.28
CA ALA A 735 1.79 65.36 -31.32
C ALA A 735 2.77 64.37 -31.98
N ALA A 736 2.27 63.47 -32.82
CA ALA A 736 3.11 62.56 -33.63
C ALA A 736 3.99 63.30 -34.64
N LEU A 737 3.44 64.30 -35.35
CA LEU A 737 4.19 65.12 -36.30
C LEU A 737 5.31 65.90 -35.60
N ASN A 738 5.03 66.52 -34.45
CA ASN A 738 6.05 67.22 -33.67
C ASN A 738 7.17 66.27 -33.21
N ARG A 739 6.81 65.03 -32.84
CA ARG A 739 7.77 63.99 -32.46
C ARG A 739 8.64 63.52 -33.64
N SER A 740 8.05 63.37 -34.82
CA SER A 740 8.77 63.02 -36.06
C SER A 740 9.73 64.12 -36.53
N LEU A 741 9.50 65.38 -36.14
CA LEU A 741 10.40 66.51 -36.45
C LEU A 741 11.55 66.67 -35.43
N GLN A 742 11.48 65.97 -34.29
CA GLN A 742 12.46 66.03 -33.21
C GLN A 742 13.46 64.87 -33.23
N GLY A 743 13.07 63.73 -33.81
CA GLY A 743 13.97 62.60 -34.10
C GLY A 743 14.57 62.73 -35.50
#